data_AF-A0A022WFJ3-F1
#
_entry.id   AF-A0A022WFJ3-F1
#
_cell.length_a   1.000
_cell.length_b   1.000
_cell.length_c   1.000
_cell.angle_alpha   90.00
_cell.angle_beta   90.00
_cell.angle_gamma   90.00
#
_symmetry.space_group_name_H-M   'P 1'
#
loop_
_entity.id
_entity.type
_entity.pdbx_description
1 polymer ?
#
loop_
_entity_poly.entity_id
_entity_poly.type
_entity_poly.pdbx_seq_one_letter_code
_entity_poly.pdbx_strand_id
1 'polypeptide(L)'
;MNSGDWRRRLSADDGGSHNDRPSPRGGHRGRSGSRGRGEYRGRGRSFPPRGGHSSGGTSFSPSGSRVPEIYDGGPHILSEKLKSLEDNLVAKRDPGLETKLMNLSLRDSPSKPIVRPGYNNVNERKVKLWANYFEIQGLEKVTIYQYYALLDPGVELGRHRTRRLLSLLVNHRSLTSHPVATNYKDKIICTKELNVKQVMVQYYEKEEQSSLNSPSYRVTIQLQRVFRMGEVLDDLKSSIETYNPDERSEAIQALNVILAHFPNESPNTQFLGQSKHFPLHGQQNKHEIGAGLDAIRGFFHSVRPSTGRLLLNLNVSTGAFYHVGTLHTLVCRFDQGRRLSGSVRLQELNKFLHKLRVVLLCPNNAISQTTGMKTIQSVVRRNNLPGTIDNIRFEWPSGGREREVSVRELYRQVYSIDLSENDQIVVDVGTKGKPIYLPAELCHVVPGQPARQRLSARQTSDMIKVACCRPGANANSIVRKGLPLMGMMGDTGNVKSPKDFGIEVARNMLAVTGSILSPPQLLYKYPVLVSRPGSWNLSKNISFNTPGAFGPNNRVGCLIIIPYRGQGAPETTQFVTELGKHMKNYGINWPTDRISRDTIRLSQDEKNIENSLNEYFLRVKKLKQEFTLIVLPRYDAEIYSKVKYSADVKHGCHTLCVVPKPPKNGRPGEPLQINIQPSYLANLALKINLKLGGVNHQLEPLKKYQPCPIMYVGIDVTHPTGTDSIPNAPSIAGVVANCDPMLGQWPASIRTQAHCVEMVENLGVMVIERLKSWKNQSHLPEKIIVYRDGVSESQYKQVLDLELSQINDAIYRYYRNGKHPKVTLIIVGKRHHTRFYPVLNEPLDDKTENVLPGTVVDRGCTTAREFDFFMVAHAGIQGTCRPAHYVVLKDGNNFTANELQSMVCFLSYNPIAQSLCSTNTYSHRHITCRMYSEELQDPSRLLLQHIMQISFVKEAGAICMIHSTERTIMPLLRIMCLSLNGSGVCIQI
;
A
#
# COMPACT_ATOMS: atom_id res chain seq x y z
N MET A 1 61.87 25.02 23.61
CA MET A 1 61.50 25.86 24.77
C MET A 1 61.02 27.20 24.24
N ASN A 2 59.95 27.82 24.72
CA ASN A 2 58.81 27.26 25.46
C ASN A 2 57.56 28.10 25.13
N SER A 3 56.36 27.54 25.32
CA SER A 3 55.10 28.20 24.97
C SER A 3 54.61 29.22 26.00
N GLY A 4 54.14 30.36 25.50
CA GLY A 4 53.11 31.24 26.08
C GLY A 4 52.21 31.75 24.93
N ASP A 5 51.09 32.44 25.12
CA ASP A 5 50.46 32.92 26.35
C ASP A 5 48.93 33.15 26.11
N TRP A 6 48.22 33.75 27.07
CA TRP A 6 46.75 33.77 27.18
C TRP A 6 45.97 34.86 26.41
N ARG A 7 44.65 34.58 26.23
CA ARG A 7 43.46 35.49 26.29
C ARG A 7 42.93 36.31 25.07
N ARG A 8 41.61 36.09 24.88
CA ARG A 8 40.47 37.03 24.63
C ARG A 8 40.20 37.62 23.23
N ARG A 9 38.94 37.39 22.84
CA ARG A 9 38.00 38.16 21.99
C ARG A 9 38.37 39.62 21.67
N LEU A 10 38.09 40.03 20.42
CA LEU A 10 37.13 41.10 20.09
C LEU A 10 36.74 41.04 18.58
N SER A 11 35.82 41.90 18.14
CA SER A 11 35.11 41.83 16.84
C SER A 11 35.35 43.08 15.96
N ALA A 12 34.91 42.97 14.70
CA ALA A 12 34.41 44.04 13.81
C ALA A 12 35.39 44.84 12.90
N ASP A 13 35.07 44.75 11.60
CA ASP A 13 34.88 45.79 10.57
C ASP A 13 36.01 46.58 9.83
N ASP A 14 35.78 46.61 8.51
CA ASP A 14 35.93 47.68 7.48
C ASP A 14 37.24 48.11 6.78
N GLY A 15 37.07 48.35 5.45
CA GLY A 15 37.89 49.19 4.55
C GLY A 15 39.23 48.62 4.04
N GLY A 16 39.66 48.73 2.78
CA GLY A 16 39.06 49.32 1.58
C GLY A 16 40.03 50.28 0.85
N SER A 17 40.56 49.93 -0.34
CA SER A 17 41.28 50.85 -1.27
C SER A 17 41.53 50.18 -2.64
N HIS A 18 41.83 50.97 -3.68
CA HIS A 18 41.84 50.61 -5.11
C HIS A 18 43.05 51.21 -5.87
N ASN A 19 43.13 50.96 -7.19
CA ASN A 19 44.11 51.47 -8.18
C ASN A 19 45.53 50.82 -8.17
N ASP A 20 46.26 50.67 -9.29
CA ASP A 20 46.02 51.10 -10.67
C ASP A 20 46.61 50.16 -11.77
N ARG A 21 46.37 50.48 -13.05
CA ARG A 21 46.74 49.78 -14.32
C ARG A 21 48.22 50.01 -14.75
N PRO A 22 48.80 49.45 -15.88
CA PRO A 22 48.16 48.94 -17.12
C PRO A 22 48.75 47.70 -17.87
N SER A 23 48.08 47.39 -18.99
CA SER A 23 48.28 46.36 -20.04
C SER A 23 49.57 46.51 -20.90
N PRO A 24 49.93 45.56 -21.82
CA PRO A 24 49.23 45.37 -23.11
C PRO A 24 49.13 43.91 -23.67
N ARG A 25 48.55 43.80 -24.88
CA ARG A 25 48.02 42.59 -25.57
C ARG A 25 48.98 41.94 -26.58
N GLY A 26 48.75 40.65 -26.89
CA GLY A 26 49.13 39.96 -28.13
C GLY A 26 49.06 38.42 -27.96
N GLY A 27 48.74 37.58 -28.96
CA GLY A 27 48.29 37.84 -30.33
C GLY A 27 48.43 36.64 -31.30
N HIS A 28 47.48 35.67 -31.27
CA HIS A 28 46.99 34.85 -32.42
C HIS A 28 47.90 33.89 -33.26
N ARG A 29 47.27 32.74 -33.65
CA ARG A 29 47.43 31.87 -34.87
C ARG A 29 48.44 30.69 -34.94
N GLY A 30 48.03 29.66 -35.70
CA GLY A 30 48.75 28.40 -36.07
C GLY A 30 48.15 27.16 -35.40
N ARG A 31 47.33 26.25 -35.97
CA ARG A 31 47.08 25.61 -37.29
C ARG A 31 47.74 24.21 -37.42
N SER A 32 46.91 23.23 -37.80
CA SER A 32 47.17 21.87 -38.35
C SER A 32 47.89 20.77 -37.53
N GLY A 33 47.39 19.53 -37.63
CA GLY A 33 48.26 18.39 -37.95
C GLY A 33 48.08 17.04 -37.22
N SER A 34 47.19 16.17 -37.73
CA SER A 34 47.34 14.70 -37.87
C SER A 34 47.81 13.75 -36.74
N ARG A 35 46.95 12.73 -36.49
CA ARG A 35 47.23 11.27 -36.34
C ARG A 35 48.40 10.78 -35.45
N GLY A 36 48.07 9.99 -34.42
CA GLY A 36 49.00 9.05 -33.78
C GLY A 36 48.30 7.99 -32.90
N ARG A 37 48.60 6.70 -33.10
CA ARG A 37 48.26 5.60 -32.16
C ARG A 37 49.28 5.58 -31.02
N GLY A 38 48.90 5.12 -29.82
CA GLY A 38 49.86 4.75 -28.77
C GLY A 38 49.19 4.48 -27.43
N GLU A 39 49.47 3.32 -26.82
CA GLU A 39 48.96 2.93 -25.51
C GLU A 39 49.94 3.25 -24.36
N TYR A 40 49.42 3.12 -23.12
CA TYR A 40 50.10 2.83 -21.85
C TYR A 40 50.68 3.93 -20.93
N ARG A 41 50.12 3.88 -19.70
CA ARG A 41 50.70 4.18 -18.35
C ARG A 41 51.01 5.64 -17.98
N GLY A 42 50.23 6.16 -17.02
CA GLY A 42 50.58 7.33 -16.20
C GLY A 42 49.58 7.58 -15.08
N ARG A 43 50.02 7.53 -13.80
CA ARG A 43 49.17 7.68 -12.61
C ARG A 43 48.71 9.12 -12.36
N GLY A 44 47.47 9.30 -11.91
CA GLY A 44 47.18 10.11 -10.71
C GLY A 44 46.24 11.32 -10.81
N ARG A 45 45.66 11.66 -9.64
CA ARG A 45 44.90 12.88 -9.28
C ARG A 45 43.40 12.96 -9.67
N SER A 46 42.60 12.34 -8.81
CA SER A 46 41.43 12.91 -8.10
C SER A 46 40.75 14.18 -8.67
N PHE A 47 39.53 14.03 -9.18
CA PHE A 47 38.50 15.09 -9.21
C PHE A 47 37.10 14.46 -8.95
N PRO A 48 36.12 15.23 -8.40
CA PRO A 48 34.90 14.68 -7.80
C PRO A 48 33.84 14.23 -8.83
N PRO A 49 32.88 13.37 -8.44
CA PRO A 49 31.86 12.85 -9.33
C PRO A 49 30.87 13.94 -9.78
N ARG A 50 30.98 14.34 -11.04
CA ARG A 50 30.05 15.25 -11.73
C ARG A 50 28.70 14.56 -11.97
N GLY A 51 27.60 15.29 -11.78
CA GLY A 51 26.25 14.73 -11.87
C GLY A 51 25.81 14.33 -13.28
N GLY A 52 25.24 13.13 -13.42
CA GLY A 52 24.56 12.69 -14.63
C GLY A 52 23.26 13.48 -14.85
N HIS A 53 23.09 14.05 -16.04
CA HIS A 53 22.01 14.98 -16.34
C HIS A 53 20.65 14.26 -16.48
N SER A 54 19.60 14.83 -15.89
CA SER A 54 18.22 14.55 -16.28
C SER A 54 17.85 15.51 -17.41
N SER A 55 17.45 15.00 -18.58
CA SER A 55 16.94 15.81 -19.68
C SER A 55 15.41 15.92 -19.62
N GLY A 56 14.88 17.14 -19.84
CA GLY A 56 13.48 17.36 -20.20
C GLY A 56 12.45 17.32 -19.07
N GLY A 57 12.54 18.26 -18.12
CA GLY A 57 11.45 18.57 -17.18
C GLY A 57 11.45 20.06 -16.86
N THR A 58 10.27 20.69 -16.83
CA THR A 58 10.13 22.15 -16.73
C THR A 58 10.76 22.74 -15.46
N SER A 59 11.36 23.92 -15.62
CA SER A 59 12.17 24.62 -14.62
C SER A 59 11.36 25.06 -13.39
N PHE A 60 11.65 24.46 -12.23
CA PHE A 60 11.47 25.09 -10.94
C PHE A 60 12.83 25.53 -10.41
N SER A 61 13.01 26.84 -10.23
CA SER A 61 14.26 27.43 -9.73
C SER A 61 14.54 27.03 -8.27
N PRO A 62 15.77 26.63 -7.91
CA PRO A 62 16.13 26.31 -6.54
C PRO A 62 16.60 27.56 -5.78
N SER A 63 15.67 28.36 -5.25
CA SER A 63 15.98 29.50 -4.37
C SER A 63 14.85 29.75 -3.36
N GLY A 64 15.19 29.74 -2.06
CA GLY A 64 14.28 30.11 -0.97
C GLY A 64 13.65 28.93 -0.22
N SER A 65 13.94 28.86 1.08
CA SER A 65 13.35 28.01 2.13
C SER A 65 13.46 26.47 2.02
N ARG A 66 14.09 25.84 3.04
CA ARG A 66 14.25 24.38 3.17
C ARG A 66 13.03 23.65 3.74
N VAL A 67 12.04 24.40 4.23
CA VAL A 67 10.71 23.91 4.66
C VAL A 67 9.70 24.90 4.06
N PRO A 68 8.54 24.46 3.54
CA PRO A 68 7.68 25.37 2.80
C PRO A 68 7.13 26.54 3.64
N GLU A 69 7.20 27.74 3.08
CA GLU A 69 6.43 28.93 3.47
C GLU A 69 4.95 28.74 3.08
N ILE A 70 4.27 27.83 3.77
CA ILE A 70 2.81 27.62 3.66
C ILE A 70 2.07 28.26 4.84
N TYR A 71 2.76 28.53 5.95
CA TYR A 71 2.16 28.89 7.23
C TYR A 71 2.77 30.19 7.77
N ASP A 72 2.24 31.32 7.33
CA ASP A 72 2.50 32.62 7.97
C ASP A 72 2.04 32.57 9.44
N GLY A 73 2.89 33.05 10.36
CA GLY A 73 2.65 33.00 11.82
C GLY A 73 3.25 31.79 12.55
N GLY A 74 3.76 30.77 11.83
CA GLY A 74 4.32 29.57 12.45
C GLY A 74 3.26 28.64 13.08
N PRO A 75 3.67 27.52 13.70
CA PRO A 75 2.72 26.63 14.35
C PRO A 75 2.18 27.24 15.64
N HIS A 76 0.90 27.62 15.63
CA HIS A 76 0.08 27.63 16.83
C HIS A 76 -0.11 26.17 17.30
N ILE A 77 0.87 25.70 18.07
CA ILE A 77 0.91 24.38 18.69
C ILE A 77 -0.40 24.15 19.47
N LEU A 78 -0.88 22.91 19.45
CA LEU A 78 -1.81 22.29 20.40
C LEU A 78 -2.09 23.20 21.60
N SER A 79 -3.25 23.86 21.59
CA SER A 79 -3.56 24.94 22.52
C SER A 79 -3.39 24.49 23.97
N GLU A 80 -2.88 25.36 24.84
CA GLU A 80 -2.68 25.02 26.25
C GLU A 80 -3.98 24.51 26.89
N LYS A 81 -5.12 25.09 26.49
CA LYS A 81 -6.47 24.60 26.84
C LYS A 81 -6.69 23.13 26.50
N LEU A 82 -6.30 22.68 25.30
CA LEU A 82 -6.46 21.29 24.89
C LEU A 82 -5.46 20.36 25.60
N LYS A 83 -4.22 20.79 25.79
CA LYS A 83 -3.24 20.03 26.57
C LYS A 83 -3.75 19.83 28.01
N SER A 84 -4.23 20.90 28.65
CA SER A 84 -4.85 20.85 29.97
C SER A 84 -6.09 19.97 30.00
N LEU A 85 -6.91 19.95 28.94
CA LEU A 85 -8.04 19.02 28.84
C LEU A 85 -7.57 17.56 28.78
N GLU A 86 -6.61 17.22 27.92
CA GLU A 86 -5.98 15.90 27.85
C GLU A 86 -5.42 15.47 29.22
N ASP A 87 -4.66 16.35 29.88
CA ASP A 87 -4.02 16.08 31.17
C ASP A 87 -5.07 15.88 32.28
N ASN A 88 -6.09 16.74 32.33
CA ASN A 88 -7.21 16.61 33.27
C ASN A 88 -8.03 15.33 33.05
N LEU A 89 -8.22 14.90 31.79
CA LEU A 89 -8.98 13.69 31.47
C LEU A 89 -8.27 12.40 31.84
N VAL A 90 -6.93 12.39 31.79
CA VAL A 90 -6.13 11.28 32.32
C VAL A 90 -6.07 11.34 33.85
N ALA A 91 -5.89 12.53 34.44
CA ALA A 91 -5.75 12.69 35.89
C ALA A 91 -7.05 12.43 36.69
N LYS A 92 -8.24 12.64 36.10
CA LYS A 92 -9.55 12.40 36.73
C LYS A 92 -9.97 10.92 36.84
N ARG A 93 -9.10 9.97 36.50
CA ARG A 93 -9.40 8.53 36.53
C ARG A 93 -8.91 7.89 37.82
N ASP A 94 -9.69 6.97 38.38
CA ASP A 94 -9.30 6.18 39.55
C ASP A 94 -8.35 5.04 39.12
N PRO A 95 -7.04 5.10 39.46
CA PRO A 95 -6.09 4.06 39.10
C PRO A 95 -6.38 2.74 39.84
N GLY A 96 -7.06 2.80 40.98
CA GLY A 96 -7.41 1.66 41.82
C GLY A 96 -8.51 0.80 41.20
N LEU A 97 -9.55 1.41 40.62
CA LEU A 97 -10.60 0.70 39.89
C LEU A 97 -10.05 0.04 38.61
N GLU A 98 -9.25 0.77 37.85
CA GLU A 98 -8.61 0.25 36.64
C GLU A 98 -7.65 -0.91 36.94
N THR A 99 -6.82 -0.80 37.97
CA THR A 99 -5.92 -1.88 38.40
C THR A 99 -6.69 -3.12 38.85
N LYS A 100 -7.85 -2.96 39.53
CA LYS A 100 -8.73 -4.08 39.90
C LYS A 100 -9.34 -4.76 38.67
N LEU A 101 -9.83 -4.00 37.69
CA LEU A 101 -10.36 -4.51 36.42
C LEU A 101 -9.29 -5.19 35.55
N MET A 102 -8.02 -4.76 35.63
CA MET A 102 -6.89 -5.41 34.95
C MET A 102 -6.47 -6.73 35.60
N ASN A 103 -6.60 -6.83 36.93
CA ASN A 103 -6.29 -8.03 37.72
C ASN A 103 -7.43 -9.06 37.77
N LEU A 104 -8.58 -8.80 37.13
CA LEU A 104 -9.59 -9.82 36.86
C LEU A 104 -8.98 -10.99 36.08
N SER A 105 -9.57 -12.19 36.24
CA SER A 105 -9.00 -13.40 35.64
C SER A 105 -8.91 -13.30 34.11
N LEU A 106 -8.09 -14.15 33.50
CA LEU A 106 -7.98 -14.23 32.04
C LEU A 106 -9.32 -14.55 31.33
N ARG A 107 -10.33 -15.04 32.07
CA ARG A 107 -11.70 -15.29 31.57
C ARG A 107 -12.66 -14.13 31.80
N ASP A 108 -12.44 -13.31 32.84
CA ASP A 108 -13.33 -12.21 33.24
C ASP A 108 -12.86 -10.85 32.68
N SER A 109 -12.00 -10.86 31.66
CA SER A 109 -11.46 -9.63 31.07
C SER A 109 -12.56 -8.83 30.35
N PRO A 110 -12.70 -7.52 30.60
CA PRO A 110 -13.76 -6.72 29.99
C PRO A 110 -13.60 -6.61 28.47
N SER A 111 -14.72 -6.63 27.76
CA SER A 111 -14.82 -6.47 26.29
C SER A 111 -14.63 -5.04 25.78
N LYS A 112 -13.96 -4.19 26.58
CA LYS A 112 -13.63 -2.80 26.24
C LYS A 112 -12.12 -2.60 26.14
N PRO A 113 -11.63 -1.76 25.21
CA PRO A 113 -10.22 -1.39 25.15
C PRO A 113 -9.70 -0.79 26.46
N ILE A 114 -8.42 -1.01 26.75
CA ILE A 114 -7.73 -0.35 27.86
C ILE A 114 -7.65 1.17 27.64
N VAL A 115 -7.79 1.88 28.75
CA VAL A 115 -7.72 3.33 28.82
C VAL A 115 -6.25 3.81 28.79
N ARG A 116 -6.01 5.02 28.27
CA ARG A 116 -4.68 5.63 28.24
C ARG A 116 -4.09 5.80 29.66
N PRO A 117 -2.93 5.18 29.98
CA PRO A 117 -2.29 5.31 31.30
C PRO A 117 -1.51 6.62 31.48
N GLY A 118 -1.26 7.34 30.40
CA GLY A 118 -0.47 8.57 30.38
C GLY A 118 -0.03 8.96 28.97
N TYR A 119 0.85 9.96 28.90
CA TYR A 119 1.49 10.46 27.68
C TYR A 119 3.01 10.43 27.82
N ASN A 120 3.73 10.58 26.70
CA ASN A 120 5.19 10.58 26.73
C ASN A 120 5.75 11.83 27.41
N ASN A 121 6.36 11.59 28.58
CA ASN A 121 6.90 12.62 29.47
C ASN A 121 8.41 12.45 29.73
N VAL A 122 9.14 11.63 28.95
CA VAL A 122 10.60 11.46 29.11
C VAL A 122 11.34 12.74 28.71
N ASN A 123 12.55 12.93 29.25
CA ASN A 123 13.57 13.92 28.83
C ASN A 123 14.13 13.65 27.41
N GLU A 124 13.26 13.31 26.47
CA GLU A 124 13.54 13.11 25.06
C GLU A 124 13.43 14.41 24.28
N ARG A 125 14.05 14.46 23.10
CA ARG A 125 13.99 15.63 22.24
C ARG A 125 12.57 15.81 21.70
N LYS A 126 11.81 16.73 22.30
CA LYS A 126 10.52 17.17 21.77
C LYS A 126 10.73 17.86 20.41
N VAL A 127 9.75 17.71 19.52
CA VAL A 127 9.77 18.23 18.14
C VAL A 127 8.39 18.77 17.77
N LYS A 128 8.33 19.93 17.13
CA LYS A 128 7.09 20.49 16.57
C LYS A 128 6.86 19.96 15.16
N LEU A 129 5.65 19.49 14.89
CA LEU A 129 5.28 18.86 13.63
C LEU A 129 3.95 19.42 13.12
N TRP A 130 3.80 19.51 11.80
CA TRP A 130 2.49 19.60 11.19
C TRP A 130 1.94 18.20 10.95
N ALA A 131 0.66 17.99 11.22
CA ALA A 131 -0.09 16.80 10.82
C ALA A 131 -1.11 17.19 9.75
N ASN A 132 -1.40 16.31 8.78
CA ASN A 132 -2.37 16.58 7.71
C ASN A 132 -3.86 16.53 8.16
N TYR A 133 -4.12 16.97 9.39
CA TYR A 133 -5.42 17.20 9.94
C TYR A 133 -5.76 18.69 9.89
N PHE A 134 -7.05 19.00 9.78
CA PHE A 134 -7.59 20.35 9.85
C PHE A 134 -8.76 20.32 10.85
N GLU A 135 -8.82 21.27 11.77
CA GLU A 135 -9.88 21.30 12.79
C GLU A 135 -11.24 21.66 12.15
N ILE A 136 -12.29 20.93 12.52
CA ILE A 136 -13.67 21.21 12.09
C ILE A 136 -14.35 22.06 13.17
N GLN A 137 -14.78 23.26 12.79
CA GLN A 137 -15.24 24.33 13.67
C GLN A 137 -16.74 24.63 13.46
N GLY A 138 -17.37 25.29 14.44
CA GLY A 138 -18.80 25.63 14.42
C GLY A 138 -19.76 24.50 14.83
N LEU A 139 -19.27 23.27 14.92
CA LEU A 139 -20.08 22.06 15.17
C LEU A 139 -20.94 22.07 16.45
N GLU A 140 -20.58 22.83 17.49
CA GLU A 140 -21.33 22.86 18.77
C GLU A 140 -22.80 23.25 18.61
N LYS A 141 -23.15 24.02 17.57
CA LYS A 141 -24.52 24.47 17.27
C LYS A 141 -25.17 23.70 16.10
N VAL A 142 -24.49 22.70 15.54
CA VAL A 142 -24.95 21.96 14.36
C VAL A 142 -25.75 20.72 14.77
N THR A 143 -26.94 20.59 14.20
CA THR A 143 -27.74 19.35 14.25
C THR A 143 -27.76 18.73 12.86
N ILE A 144 -27.40 17.46 12.75
CA ILE A 144 -27.40 16.70 11.49
C ILE A 144 -28.62 15.77 11.46
N TYR A 145 -29.45 15.93 10.45
CA TYR A 145 -30.61 15.08 10.16
C TYR A 145 -30.24 14.07 9.08
N GLN A 146 -30.36 12.78 9.38
CA GLN A 146 -30.09 11.67 8.45
C GLN A 146 -31.43 11.04 8.03
N TYR A 147 -31.65 10.98 6.72
CA TYR A 147 -32.85 10.41 6.10
C TYR A 147 -32.48 9.26 5.17
N TYR A 148 -33.39 8.30 5.00
CA TYR A 148 -33.38 7.35 3.89
C TYR A 148 -34.11 7.92 2.68
N ALA A 149 -33.56 7.67 1.49
CA ALA A 149 -34.20 7.87 0.20
C ALA A 149 -34.69 6.51 -0.32
N LEU A 150 -35.99 6.26 -0.18
CA LEU A 150 -36.63 5.01 -0.58
C LEU A 150 -37.34 5.19 -1.92
N LEU A 151 -37.15 4.25 -2.84
CA LEU A 151 -37.92 4.16 -4.08
C LEU A 151 -39.26 3.48 -3.83
N ASP A 152 -40.23 3.68 -4.73
CA ASP A 152 -41.50 2.95 -4.69
C ASP A 152 -41.27 1.42 -4.70
N PRO A 153 -42.10 0.63 -3.99
CA PRO A 153 -41.97 -0.82 -3.94
C PRO A 153 -41.93 -1.47 -5.33
N GLY A 154 -40.98 -2.39 -5.53
CA GLY A 154 -40.75 -3.08 -6.81
C GLY A 154 -39.82 -2.35 -7.79
N VAL A 155 -39.39 -1.10 -7.50
CA VAL A 155 -38.43 -0.37 -8.35
C VAL A 155 -37.00 -0.63 -7.91
N GLU A 156 -36.31 -1.58 -8.57
CA GLU A 156 -34.87 -1.76 -8.40
C GLU A 156 -34.05 -1.05 -9.49
N LEU A 157 -33.16 -0.15 -9.07
CA LEU A 157 -32.22 0.53 -9.96
C LEU A 157 -30.79 0.01 -9.77
N GLY A 158 -30.12 -0.28 -10.87
CA GLY A 158 -28.69 -0.59 -10.87
C GLY A 158 -27.87 0.62 -10.38
N ARG A 159 -26.80 0.35 -9.61
CA ARG A 159 -25.95 1.31 -8.88
C ARG A 159 -25.64 2.64 -9.62
N HIS A 160 -25.42 2.60 -10.93
CA HIS A 160 -25.16 3.81 -11.72
C HIS A 160 -26.40 4.72 -11.86
N ARG A 161 -27.58 4.14 -12.09
CA ARG A 161 -28.86 4.87 -12.17
C ARG A 161 -29.26 5.42 -10.81
N THR A 162 -29.16 4.63 -9.73
CA THR A 162 -29.45 5.09 -8.35
C THR A 162 -28.62 6.32 -7.98
N ARG A 163 -27.32 6.27 -8.28
CA ARG A 163 -26.40 7.39 -8.08
C ARG A 163 -26.80 8.64 -8.87
N ARG A 164 -27.17 8.50 -10.15
CA ARG A 164 -27.61 9.64 -10.98
C ARG A 164 -28.93 10.21 -10.48
N LEU A 165 -29.89 9.35 -10.12
CA LEU A 165 -31.18 9.75 -9.55
C LEU A 165 -31.00 10.56 -8.25
N LEU A 166 -30.10 10.13 -7.35
CA LEU A 166 -29.84 10.86 -6.11
C LEU A 166 -29.12 12.19 -6.33
N SER A 167 -28.23 12.30 -7.32
CA SER A 167 -27.66 13.58 -7.77
C SER A 167 -28.75 14.52 -8.30
N LEU A 168 -29.71 14.02 -9.08
CA LEU A 168 -30.86 14.80 -9.54
C LEU A 168 -31.80 15.21 -8.40
N LEU A 169 -32.01 14.34 -7.41
CA LEU A 169 -32.84 14.62 -6.23
C LEU A 169 -32.25 15.75 -5.37
N VAL A 170 -30.95 15.74 -5.08
CA VAL A 170 -30.30 16.79 -4.26
C VAL A 170 -30.34 18.16 -4.96
N ASN A 171 -30.35 18.17 -6.30
CA ASN A 171 -30.51 19.38 -7.12
C ASN A 171 -31.98 19.71 -7.45
N HIS A 172 -32.97 18.96 -6.93
CA HIS A 172 -34.38 19.21 -7.21
C HIS A 172 -34.90 20.44 -6.45
N ARG A 173 -35.74 21.25 -7.09
CA ARG A 173 -36.29 22.52 -6.57
C ARG A 173 -36.91 22.45 -5.15
N SER A 174 -37.42 21.29 -4.74
CA SER A 174 -37.98 21.10 -3.39
C SER A 174 -36.92 20.96 -2.28
N LEU A 175 -35.66 20.71 -2.65
CA LEU A 175 -34.52 20.52 -1.73
C LEU A 175 -33.40 21.54 -1.96
N THR A 176 -33.41 22.30 -3.05
CA THR A 176 -32.38 23.30 -3.36
C THR A 176 -32.26 24.41 -2.30
N SER A 177 -33.34 24.75 -1.59
CA SER A 177 -33.35 25.71 -0.48
C SER A 177 -32.67 25.21 0.81
N HIS A 178 -32.40 23.90 0.94
CA HIS A 178 -31.80 23.30 2.14
C HIS A 178 -30.36 22.82 1.86
N PRO A 179 -29.43 22.85 2.83
CA PRO A 179 -28.10 22.28 2.66
C PRO A 179 -28.17 20.75 2.71
N VAL A 180 -28.22 20.11 1.55
CA VAL A 180 -28.49 18.66 1.41
C VAL A 180 -27.32 17.96 0.74
N ALA A 181 -26.86 16.85 1.34
CA ALA A 181 -25.82 15.97 0.84
C ALA A 181 -26.34 14.54 0.68
N THR A 182 -25.66 13.70 -0.11
CA THR A 182 -26.01 12.27 -0.27
C THR A 182 -24.77 11.39 -0.38
N ASN A 183 -24.90 10.14 0.08
CA ASN A 183 -23.90 9.09 -0.14
C ASN A 183 -24.01 8.43 -1.54
N TYR A 184 -24.96 8.86 -2.38
CA TYR A 184 -25.27 8.32 -3.71
C TYR A 184 -25.66 6.84 -3.72
N LYS A 185 -26.21 6.35 -2.61
CA LYS A 185 -26.74 4.99 -2.47
C LYS A 185 -28.18 5.00 -1.95
N ASP A 186 -28.37 5.55 -0.74
CA ASP A 186 -29.58 5.38 0.06
C ASP A 186 -29.79 6.46 1.14
N LYS A 187 -28.76 7.23 1.52
CA LYS A 187 -28.86 8.27 2.56
C LYS A 187 -28.90 9.68 1.98
N ILE A 188 -29.74 10.52 2.57
CA ILE A 188 -29.77 11.98 2.44
C ILE A 188 -29.41 12.58 3.80
N ILE A 189 -28.57 13.60 3.83
CA ILE A 189 -28.10 14.25 5.06
C ILE A 189 -28.29 15.77 4.92
N CYS A 190 -28.85 16.40 5.95
CA CYS A 190 -29.10 17.85 6.00
C CYS A 190 -28.78 18.42 7.38
N THR A 191 -28.49 19.72 7.48
CA THR A 191 -28.37 20.43 8.78
C THR A 191 -29.58 21.31 9.11
N LYS A 192 -30.65 21.19 8.33
CA LYS A 192 -31.98 21.73 8.61
C LYS A 192 -33.01 20.63 8.42
N GLU A 193 -34.08 20.64 9.19
CA GLU A 193 -35.15 19.66 9.02
C GLU A 193 -35.84 19.82 7.65
N LEU A 194 -36.10 18.70 6.98
CA LEU A 194 -36.79 18.66 5.69
C LEU A 194 -38.28 18.39 5.90
N ASN A 195 -39.12 19.35 5.52
CA ASN A 195 -40.58 19.21 5.55
C ASN A 195 -41.14 18.40 4.36
N VAL A 196 -40.27 17.93 3.46
CA VAL A 196 -40.64 17.25 2.20
C VAL A 196 -40.59 15.73 2.40
N LYS A 197 -41.76 15.08 2.39
CA LYS A 197 -41.89 13.61 2.56
C LYS A 197 -41.69 12.82 1.28
N GLN A 198 -42.06 13.37 0.12
CA GLN A 198 -41.98 12.68 -1.18
C GLN A 198 -41.59 13.67 -2.29
N VAL A 199 -40.80 13.19 -3.25
CA VAL A 199 -40.37 13.95 -4.42
C VAL A 199 -40.51 13.08 -5.67
N MET A 200 -41.16 13.60 -6.72
CA MET A 200 -41.09 13.01 -8.06
C MET A 200 -39.84 13.54 -8.76
N VAL A 201 -38.89 12.66 -9.09
CA VAL A 201 -37.63 13.01 -9.75
C VAL A 201 -37.64 12.47 -11.18
N GLN A 202 -37.60 13.38 -12.16
CA GLN A 202 -37.47 13.03 -13.57
C GLN A 202 -36.01 12.65 -13.86
N TYR A 203 -35.78 11.44 -14.40
CA TYR A 203 -34.45 10.89 -14.65
C TYR A 203 -33.96 11.20 -16.06
N TYR A 204 -32.72 11.71 -16.15
CA TYR A 204 -31.98 11.91 -17.39
C TYR A 204 -30.48 11.73 -17.14
N GLU A 205 -29.70 11.29 -18.12
CA GLU A 205 -28.25 11.13 -17.95
C GLU A 205 -27.53 12.49 -17.81
N LYS A 206 -26.24 12.49 -17.46
CA LYS A 206 -25.47 13.75 -17.25
C LYS A 206 -25.26 14.56 -18.55
N GLU A 207 -25.34 13.89 -19.68
CA GLU A 207 -25.12 14.44 -21.04
C GLU A 207 -26.44 14.73 -21.78
N GLU A 208 -27.58 14.42 -21.16
CA GLU A 208 -28.92 14.60 -21.71
C GLU A 208 -29.63 15.79 -21.04
N GLN A 209 -30.67 16.31 -21.68
CA GLN A 209 -31.62 17.24 -21.07
C GLN A 209 -32.92 16.49 -20.73
N SER A 210 -33.64 16.94 -19.69
CA SER A 210 -34.94 16.39 -19.32
C SER A 210 -35.96 16.57 -20.46
N SER A 211 -36.47 15.46 -20.99
CA SER A 211 -37.52 15.43 -22.01
C SER A 211 -38.86 15.03 -21.40
N LEU A 212 -40.01 15.37 -22.00
CA LEU A 212 -41.31 14.95 -21.46
C LEU A 212 -41.44 13.42 -21.32
N ASN A 213 -40.74 12.65 -22.15
CA ASN A 213 -40.76 11.18 -22.13
C ASN A 213 -39.73 10.56 -21.15
N SER A 214 -38.98 11.39 -20.41
CA SER A 214 -37.97 10.91 -19.44
C SER A 214 -38.64 10.22 -18.24
N PRO A 215 -38.19 9.01 -17.84
CA PRO A 215 -38.84 8.24 -16.78
C PRO A 215 -38.76 8.98 -15.44
N SER A 216 -39.88 9.03 -14.72
CA SER A 216 -39.96 9.71 -13.43
C SER A 216 -40.09 8.71 -12.29
N TYR A 217 -39.28 8.88 -11.24
CA TYR A 217 -39.25 8.02 -10.07
C TYR A 217 -39.73 8.79 -8.85
N ARG A 218 -40.63 8.18 -8.07
CA ARG A 218 -40.98 8.70 -6.75
C ARG A 218 -39.89 8.30 -5.76
N VAL A 219 -39.43 9.27 -4.96
CA VAL A 219 -38.53 9.05 -3.84
C VAL A 219 -39.22 9.51 -2.58
N THR A 220 -39.41 8.59 -1.64
CA THR A 220 -39.87 8.88 -0.27
C THR A 220 -38.67 9.19 0.60
N ILE A 221 -38.73 10.31 1.32
CA ILE A 221 -37.71 10.80 2.23
C ILE A 221 -38.18 10.52 3.66
N GLN A 222 -37.55 9.54 4.31
CA GLN A 222 -37.92 9.09 5.66
C GLN A 222 -36.82 9.47 6.66
N LEU A 223 -37.17 10.19 7.74
CA LEU A 223 -36.22 10.52 8.80
C LEU A 223 -35.78 9.23 9.50
N GLN A 224 -34.47 9.05 9.64
CA GLN A 224 -33.86 7.89 10.29
C GLN A 224 -33.30 8.25 11.67
N ARG A 225 -32.46 9.30 11.75
CA ARG A 225 -31.78 9.74 12.97
C ARG A 225 -31.52 11.24 12.96
N VAL A 226 -31.36 11.81 14.15
CA VAL A 226 -30.94 13.19 14.38
C VAL A 226 -29.72 13.16 15.30
N PHE A 227 -28.61 13.79 14.89
CA PHE A 227 -27.38 13.87 15.65
C PHE A 227 -27.12 15.32 16.08
N ARG A 228 -27.15 15.61 17.38
CA ARG A 228 -26.73 16.92 17.90
C ARG A 228 -25.21 16.90 18.08
N MET A 229 -24.48 17.66 17.27
CA MET A 229 -23.02 17.56 17.26
C MET A 229 -22.37 18.12 18.53
N GLY A 230 -23.08 18.98 19.29
CA GLY A 230 -22.67 19.37 20.65
C GLY A 230 -22.55 18.17 21.59
N GLU A 231 -23.55 17.29 21.66
CA GLU A 231 -23.53 16.07 22.50
C GLU A 231 -22.36 15.14 22.13
N VAL A 232 -22.06 15.02 20.83
CA VAL A 232 -20.92 14.25 20.32
C VAL A 232 -19.58 14.87 20.71
N LEU A 233 -19.48 16.20 20.72
CA LEU A 233 -18.27 16.91 21.17
C LEU A 233 -18.09 16.82 22.69
N ASP A 234 -19.17 16.87 23.45
CA ASP A 234 -19.13 16.78 24.91
C ASP A 234 -18.78 15.36 25.38
N ASP A 235 -19.18 14.32 24.63
CA ASP A 235 -18.56 12.99 24.76
C ASP A 235 -17.05 13.07 24.54
N LEU A 236 -16.56 13.64 23.42
CA LEU A 236 -15.12 13.76 23.18
C LEU A 236 -14.38 14.60 24.24
N LYS A 237 -15.07 15.45 25.01
CA LYS A 237 -14.55 16.21 26.17
C LYS A 237 -14.65 15.46 27.51
N SER A 238 -15.28 14.28 27.57
CA SER A 238 -15.50 13.47 28.79
C SER A 238 -14.48 12.32 28.94
N SER A 239 -14.17 11.94 30.19
CA SER A 239 -13.27 10.82 30.52
C SER A 239 -13.92 9.45 30.34
N ILE A 240 -15.26 9.38 30.41
CA ILE A 240 -16.12 8.19 30.27
C ILE A 240 -17.08 8.35 29.09
N GLU A 241 -17.42 7.25 28.42
CA GLU A 241 -18.39 7.27 27.30
C GLU A 241 -19.77 7.75 27.78
N THR A 242 -20.22 8.90 27.26
CA THR A 242 -21.54 9.50 27.53
C THR A 242 -22.46 9.47 26.32
N TYR A 243 -21.94 9.08 25.15
CA TYR A 243 -22.68 8.97 23.90
C TYR A 243 -22.50 7.57 23.28
N ASN A 244 -23.52 7.06 22.59
CA ASN A 244 -23.49 5.73 22.00
C ASN A 244 -22.38 5.62 20.93
N PRO A 245 -21.41 4.68 21.03
CA PRO A 245 -20.30 4.58 20.09
C PRO A 245 -20.71 4.33 18.63
N ASP A 246 -21.76 3.56 18.38
CA ASP A 246 -22.25 3.27 17.04
C ASP A 246 -22.92 4.50 16.43
N GLU A 247 -23.70 5.24 17.22
CA GLU A 247 -24.34 6.50 16.80
C GLU A 247 -23.30 7.61 16.56
N ARG A 248 -22.24 7.67 17.38
CA ARG A 248 -21.08 8.55 17.16
C ARG A 248 -20.41 8.22 15.81
N SER A 249 -20.29 6.94 15.49
CA SER A 249 -19.74 6.46 14.21
C SER A 249 -20.65 6.82 13.03
N GLU A 250 -21.97 6.69 13.17
CA GLU A 250 -22.94 7.17 12.18
C GLU A 250 -22.89 8.69 11.99
N ALA A 251 -22.80 9.49 13.07
CA ALA A 251 -22.68 10.95 13.00
C ALA A 251 -21.39 11.38 12.28
N ILE A 252 -20.27 10.72 12.58
CA ILE A 252 -18.99 10.93 11.88
C ILE A 252 -19.10 10.51 10.40
N GLN A 253 -19.81 9.42 10.07
CA GLN A 253 -20.10 9.03 8.68
C GLN A 253 -20.95 10.10 7.98
N ALA A 254 -21.95 10.67 8.65
CA ALA A 254 -22.78 11.72 8.08
C ALA A 254 -21.97 12.98 7.77
N LEU A 255 -21.07 13.39 8.68
CA LEU A 255 -20.16 14.50 8.45
C LEU A 255 -19.19 14.24 7.28
N ASN A 256 -18.70 13.00 7.12
CA ASN A 256 -17.89 12.61 5.95
C ASN A 256 -18.64 12.81 4.62
N VAL A 257 -19.95 12.51 4.59
CA VAL A 257 -20.80 12.70 3.40
C VAL A 257 -21.04 14.18 3.09
N ILE A 258 -21.24 15.02 4.11
CA ILE A 258 -21.34 16.48 3.94
C ILE A 258 -20.05 17.02 3.31
N LEU A 259 -18.88 16.69 3.87
CA LEU A 259 -17.59 17.15 3.33
C LEU A 259 -17.31 16.60 1.92
N ALA A 260 -17.89 15.45 1.56
CA ALA A 260 -17.79 14.89 0.22
C ALA A 260 -18.74 15.55 -0.81
N HIS A 261 -19.77 16.30 -0.39
CA HIS A 261 -20.83 16.75 -1.29
C HIS A 261 -20.31 17.67 -2.41
N PHE A 262 -19.60 18.74 -2.06
CA PHE A 262 -19.04 19.70 -3.01
C PHE A 262 -18.16 19.06 -4.10
N PRO A 263 -17.11 18.27 -3.78
CA PRO A 263 -16.29 17.62 -4.82
C PRO A 263 -17.05 16.54 -5.62
N ASN A 264 -18.17 16.02 -5.10
CA ASN A 264 -18.95 15.00 -5.79
C ASN A 264 -19.92 15.57 -6.84
N GLU A 265 -20.52 16.75 -6.58
CA GLU A 265 -21.37 17.46 -7.55
C GLU A 265 -20.56 18.37 -8.49
N SER A 266 -19.34 18.76 -8.12
CA SER A 266 -18.41 19.53 -8.96
C SER A 266 -18.23 18.88 -10.35
N PRO A 267 -18.50 19.60 -11.47
CA PRO A 267 -18.51 19.00 -12.81
C PRO A 267 -17.14 18.46 -13.25
N ASN A 268 -16.07 19.09 -12.75
CA ASN A 268 -14.68 18.83 -13.12
C ASN A 268 -13.96 17.83 -12.20
N THR A 269 -14.69 17.14 -11.33
CA THR A 269 -14.13 16.21 -10.33
C THR A 269 -14.72 14.81 -10.51
N GLN A 270 -13.86 13.80 -10.50
CA GLN A 270 -14.26 12.40 -10.43
C GLN A 270 -13.94 11.85 -9.05
N PHE A 271 -14.90 11.15 -8.44
CA PHE A 271 -14.67 10.46 -7.17
C PHE A 271 -14.68 8.93 -7.28
N LEU A 272 -13.89 8.29 -6.42
CA LEU A 272 -13.72 6.84 -6.31
C LEU A 272 -14.01 6.37 -4.87
N GLY A 273 -15.05 5.55 -4.70
CA GLY A 273 -15.59 5.24 -3.37
C GLY A 273 -16.34 6.45 -2.80
N GLN A 274 -16.27 6.66 -1.49
CA GLN A 274 -16.90 7.81 -0.81
C GLN A 274 -15.90 8.94 -0.49
N SER A 275 -14.59 8.65 -0.53
CA SER A 275 -13.56 9.47 0.14
C SER A 275 -12.42 9.95 -0.75
N LYS A 276 -12.36 9.57 -2.03
CA LYS A 276 -11.25 9.95 -2.94
C LYS A 276 -11.76 10.75 -4.12
N HIS A 277 -11.18 11.92 -4.35
CA HIS A 277 -11.60 12.90 -5.36
C HIS A 277 -10.43 13.28 -6.26
N PHE A 278 -10.65 13.32 -7.57
CA PHE A 278 -9.61 13.52 -8.58
C PHE A 278 -10.05 14.63 -9.56
N PRO A 279 -9.26 15.72 -9.69
CA PRO A 279 -9.55 16.75 -10.67
C PRO A 279 -9.33 16.22 -12.09
N LEU A 280 -10.31 16.43 -12.98
CA LEU A 280 -10.27 15.96 -14.37
C LEU A 280 -9.60 16.96 -15.32
N HIS A 281 -9.52 18.24 -14.93
CA HIS A 281 -8.92 19.32 -15.70
C HIS A 281 -7.54 19.73 -15.16
N GLY A 282 -6.75 20.35 -16.05
CA GLY A 282 -5.35 20.76 -15.80
C GLY A 282 -4.34 19.66 -16.15
N GLN A 283 -3.56 19.88 -17.21
CA GLN A 283 -2.47 18.96 -17.62
C GLN A 283 -1.44 18.73 -16.50
N GLN A 284 -1.19 19.72 -15.64
CA GLN A 284 -0.22 19.64 -14.54
C GLN A 284 -0.51 18.56 -13.48
N ASN A 285 -1.71 17.96 -13.45
CA ASN A 285 -2.07 16.91 -12.49
C ASN A 285 -2.13 15.50 -13.13
N LYS A 286 -1.79 15.38 -14.41
CA LYS A 286 -1.82 14.13 -15.19
C LYS A 286 -0.42 13.75 -15.67
N HIS A 287 -0.08 12.48 -15.55
CA HIS A 287 1.19 11.93 -16.04
C HIS A 287 0.95 10.60 -16.75
N GLU A 288 1.33 10.51 -18.02
CA GLU A 288 1.22 9.24 -18.75
C GLU A 288 2.11 8.17 -18.12
N ILE A 289 1.54 7.01 -17.83
CA ILE A 289 2.25 5.82 -17.32
C ILE A 289 2.37 4.71 -18.37
N GLY A 290 1.89 4.97 -19.59
CA GLY A 290 1.98 4.10 -20.76
C GLY A 290 0.85 3.07 -20.87
N ALA A 291 0.79 2.43 -22.04
CA ALA A 291 -0.29 1.53 -22.47
C ALA A 291 -1.70 2.16 -22.38
N GLY A 292 -1.82 3.45 -22.70
CA GLY A 292 -3.11 4.15 -22.72
C GLY A 292 -3.63 4.58 -21.34
N LEU A 293 -2.79 4.59 -20.31
CA LEU A 293 -3.18 4.99 -18.95
C LEU A 293 -2.43 6.26 -18.49
N ASP A 294 -3.17 7.12 -17.80
CA ASP A 294 -2.69 8.33 -17.13
C ASP A 294 -2.80 8.18 -15.61
N ALA A 295 -1.75 8.53 -14.87
CA ALA A 295 -1.79 8.73 -13.44
C ALA A 295 -2.32 10.13 -13.13
N ILE A 296 -3.46 10.21 -12.42
CA ILE A 296 -4.06 11.47 -11.96
C ILE A 296 -3.85 11.61 -10.45
N ARG A 297 -3.34 12.76 -10.03
CA ARG A 297 -3.20 13.13 -8.61
C ARG A 297 -4.50 13.78 -8.12
N GLY A 298 -5.06 13.21 -7.06
CA GLY A 298 -6.22 13.69 -6.33
C GLY A 298 -6.00 13.64 -4.82
N PHE A 299 -7.09 13.63 -4.06
CA PHE A 299 -7.08 13.71 -2.60
C PHE A 299 -8.02 12.68 -1.96
N PHE A 300 -7.63 12.20 -0.79
CA PHE A 300 -8.43 11.40 0.12
C PHE A 300 -8.84 12.26 1.31
N HIS A 301 -10.10 12.18 1.75
CA HIS A 301 -10.58 12.81 2.97
C HIS A 301 -11.19 11.81 3.96
N SER A 302 -11.03 12.05 5.27
CA SER A 302 -11.83 11.40 6.31
C SER A 302 -11.92 12.23 7.58
N VAL A 303 -13.11 12.38 8.16
CA VAL A 303 -13.31 12.89 9.53
C VAL A 303 -12.78 11.88 10.55
N ARG A 304 -12.09 12.35 11.58
CA ARG A 304 -11.54 11.56 12.70
C ARG A 304 -11.80 12.25 14.04
N PRO A 305 -12.14 11.50 15.10
CA PRO A 305 -12.25 12.05 16.44
C PRO A 305 -10.86 12.35 17.03
N SER A 306 -10.81 13.32 17.93
CA SER A 306 -9.70 13.60 18.84
C SER A 306 -10.28 14.19 20.14
N THR A 307 -9.46 14.34 21.18
CA THR A 307 -9.91 14.90 22.46
C THR A 307 -10.62 16.24 22.26
N GLY A 308 -11.91 16.28 22.62
CA GLY A 308 -12.79 17.45 22.55
C GLY A 308 -13.15 17.99 21.15
N ARG A 309 -12.76 17.34 20.04
CA ARG A 309 -12.96 17.90 18.68
C ARG A 309 -12.98 16.85 17.56
N LEU A 310 -13.56 17.22 16.42
CA LEU A 310 -13.47 16.45 15.17
C LEU A 310 -12.44 17.09 14.21
N LEU A 311 -11.67 16.24 13.54
CA LEU A 311 -10.58 16.63 12.64
C LEU A 311 -10.80 16.07 11.23
N LEU A 312 -10.67 16.90 10.21
CA LEU A 312 -10.57 16.48 8.81
C LEU A 312 -9.14 15.99 8.51
N ASN A 313 -8.94 14.70 8.30
CA ASN A 313 -7.72 14.17 7.69
C ASN A 313 -7.81 14.32 6.17
N LEU A 314 -6.92 15.11 5.55
CA LEU A 314 -6.86 15.30 4.10
C LEU A 314 -5.48 14.92 3.58
N ASN A 315 -5.38 14.00 2.63
CA ASN A 315 -4.10 13.52 2.09
C ASN A 315 -4.14 13.38 0.57
N VAL A 316 -2.98 13.38 -0.08
CA VAL A 316 -2.85 13.08 -1.50
C VAL A 316 -3.13 11.61 -1.78
N SER A 317 -3.81 11.35 -2.90
CA SER A 317 -4.03 10.02 -3.48
C SER A 317 -3.72 10.07 -4.97
N THR A 318 -3.16 9.01 -5.54
CA THR A 318 -2.95 8.90 -6.99
C THR A 318 -3.74 7.70 -7.52
N GLY A 319 -4.36 7.85 -8.68
CA GLY A 319 -5.13 6.80 -9.34
C GLY A 319 -4.74 6.68 -10.81
N ALA A 320 -4.86 5.47 -11.38
CA ALA A 320 -4.73 5.25 -12.82
C ALA A 320 -6.10 5.43 -13.50
N PHE A 321 -6.12 6.17 -14.60
CA PHE A 321 -7.30 6.46 -15.40
C PHE A 321 -7.01 6.16 -16.87
N TYR A 322 -8.03 5.82 -17.64
CA TYR A 322 -7.88 5.69 -19.10
C TYR A 322 -7.58 7.06 -19.71
N HIS A 323 -6.68 7.07 -20.70
CA HIS A 323 -6.38 8.26 -21.47
C HIS A 323 -7.63 8.75 -22.21
N VAL A 324 -7.85 10.07 -22.20
CA VAL A 324 -8.99 10.72 -22.87
C VAL A 324 -8.61 11.05 -24.31
N GLY A 325 -9.43 10.62 -25.26
CA GLY A 325 -9.18 10.75 -26.69
C GLY A 325 -10.07 9.83 -27.50
N THR A 326 -9.80 9.69 -28.80
CA THR A 326 -10.45 8.65 -29.62
C THR A 326 -10.07 7.26 -29.11
N LEU A 327 -10.99 6.31 -29.22
CA LEU A 327 -10.77 4.93 -28.81
C LEU A 327 -9.63 4.32 -29.63
N HIS A 328 -9.53 4.66 -30.92
CA HIS A 328 -8.37 4.33 -31.76
C HIS A 328 -7.04 4.72 -31.09
N THR A 329 -6.89 5.98 -30.69
CA THR A 329 -5.67 6.48 -30.02
C THR A 329 -5.38 5.72 -28.72
N LEU A 330 -6.42 5.39 -27.95
CA LEU A 330 -6.27 4.57 -26.74
C LEU A 330 -5.72 3.16 -27.07
N VAL A 331 -6.20 2.52 -28.13
CA VAL A 331 -5.71 1.19 -28.56
C VAL A 331 -4.29 1.26 -29.11
N CYS A 332 -3.95 2.26 -29.92
CA CYS A 332 -2.57 2.47 -30.41
C CYS A 332 -1.58 2.68 -29.25
N ARG A 333 -1.97 3.46 -28.24
CA ARG A 333 -1.18 3.64 -27.00
C ARG A 333 -1.05 2.32 -26.23
N PHE A 334 -2.12 1.52 -26.12
CA PHE A 334 -2.09 0.20 -25.48
C PHE A 334 -1.08 -0.75 -26.16
N ASP A 335 -1.04 -0.78 -27.50
CA ASP A 335 -0.19 -1.70 -28.24
C ASP A 335 1.24 -1.24 -28.50
N GLN A 336 1.56 0.03 -28.17
CA GLN A 336 2.92 0.60 -28.26
C GLN A 336 3.55 0.46 -29.66
N GLY A 337 2.72 0.55 -30.71
CA GLY A 337 3.15 0.41 -32.11
C GLY A 337 3.47 -1.03 -32.55
N ARG A 338 3.11 -2.05 -31.76
CA ARG A 338 3.09 -3.44 -32.23
C ARG A 338 1.89 -3.65 -33.17
N ARG A 339 1.89 -4.74 -33.94
CA ARG A 339 0.68 -5.21 -34.62
C ARG A 339 -0.16 -6.00 -33.63
N LEU A 340 -1.49 -5.82 -33.68
CA LEU A 340 -2.50 -6.61 -32.95
C LEU A 340 -2.62 -8.05 -33.51
N SER A 341 -1.50 -8.75 -33.61
CA SER A 341 -1.38 -10.12 -34.11
C SER A 341 -1.27 -11.11 -32.96
N GLY A 342 -2.19 -12.06 -32.90
CA GLY A 342 -2.19 -13.16 -31.93
C GLY A 342 -3.37 -13.12 -30.96
N SER A 343 -3.93 -14.30 -30.69
CA SER A 343 -5.15 -14.48 -29.89
C SER A 343 -5.01 -13.98 -28.44
N VAL A 344 -3.83 -14.10 -27.84
CA VAL A 344 -3.54 -13.64 -26.46
C VAL A 344 -3.63 -12.12 -26.37
N ARG A 345 -2.98 -11.39 -27.29
CA ARG A 345 -2.95 -9.92 -27.26
C ARG A 345 -4.34 -9.30 -27.43
N LEU A 346 -5.18 -9.95 -28.24
CA LEU A 346 -6.60 -9.58 -28.39
C LEU A 346 -7.45 -9.93 -27.16
N GLN A 347 -7.05 -10.90 -26.33
CA GLN A 347 -7.69 -11.15 -25.03
C GLN A 347 -7.29 -10.09 -24.01
N GLU A 348 -6.02 -9.67 -23.98
CA GLU A 348 -5.56 -8.55 -23.15
C GLU A 348 -6.27 -7.24 -23.52
N LEU A 349 -6.34 -6.89 -24.82
CA LEU A 349 -7.06 -5.69 -25.28
C LEU A 349 -8.57 -5.79 -24.97
N ASN A 350 -9.19 -6.95 -25.16
CA ASN A 350 -10.60 -7.14 -24.82
C ASN A 350 -10.83 -6.98 -23.31
N LYS A 351 -9.95 -7.49 -22.45
CA LYS A 351 -9.99 -7.20 -21.01
C LYS A 351 -9.82 -5.71 -20.75
N PHE A 352 -8.85 -5.05 -21.39
CA PHE A 352 -8.54 -3.62 -21.24
C PHE A 352 -9.74 -2.72 -21.53
N LEU A 353 -10.48 -2.98 -22.61
CA LEU A 353 -11.63 -2.17 -23.00
C LEU A 353 -12.98 -2.61 -22.39
N HIS A 354 -13.05 -3.78 -21.76
CA HIS A 354 -14.32 -4.30 -21.21
C HIS A 354 -14.90 -3.36 -20.13
N LYS A 355 -16.17 -2.97 -20.32
CA LYS A 355 -16.92 -1.98 -19.52
C LYS A 355 -16.34 -0.56 -19.54
N LEU A 356 -15.42 -0.25 -20.44
CA LEU A 356 -15.06 1.14 -20.74
C LEU A 356 -16.26 1.82 -21.43
N ARG A 357 -16.55 3.05 -21.03
CA ARG A 357 -17.66 3.85 -21.58
C ARG A 357 -17.13 4.83 -22.62
N VAL A 358 -17.85 4.95 -23.73
CA VAL A 358 -17.52 5.82 -24.85
C VAL A 358 -18.75 6.61 -25.28
N VAL A 359 -18.53 7.81 -25.79
CA VAL A 359 -19.54 8.60 -26.52
C VAL A 359 -19.20 8.58 -28.00
N LEU A 360 -20.22 8.62 -28.86
CA LEU A 360 -20.03 8.64 -30.30
C LEU A 360 -19.88 10.10 -30.76
N LEU A 361 -18.79 10.42 -31.44
CA LEU A 361 -18.54 11.73 -32.04
C LEU A 361 -18.45 11.57 -33.56
N CYS A 362 -19.58 11.82 -34.23
CA CYS A 362 -19.65 11.75 -35.69
C CYS A 362 -19.39 13.13 -36.32
N PRO A 363 -18.68 13.19 -37.46
CA PRO A 363 -18.66 14.38 -38.31
C PRO A 363 -20.08 14.85 -38.65
N ASN A 364 -20.26 16.17 -38.73
CA ASN A 364 -21.49 16.84 -39.19
C ASN A 364 -22.78 16.48 -38.42
N ASN A 365 -22.70 15.89 -37.22
CA ASN A 365 -23.86 15.39 -36.45
C ASN A 365 -24.75 14.39 -37.24
N ALA A 366 -24.18 13.68 -38.23
CA ALA A 366 -24.91 12.74 -39.09
C ALA A 366 -25.58 11.59 -38.31
N ILE A 367 -25.03 11.28 -37.14
CA ILE A 367 -25.74 10.56 -36.08
C ILE A 367 -25.98 11.60 -34.98
N SER A 368 -27.24 11.75 -34.56
CA SER A 368 -27.63 12.73 -33.55
C SER A 368 -26.76 12.58 -32.29
N GLN A 369 -26.25 13.70 -31.76
CA GLN A 369 -25.44 13.73 -30.53
C GLN A 369 -26.14 13.08 -29.32
N THR A 370 -27.45 12.87 -29.41
CA THR A 370 -28.27 12.10 -28.46
C THR A 370 -28.05 10.57 -28.49
N THR A 371 -27.11 10.02 -29.28
CA THR A 371 -26.62 8.64 -29.04
C THR A 371 -25.79 8.58 -27.76
N GLY A 372 -26.47 8.64 -26.62
CA GLY A 372 -25.88 8.71 -25.29
C GLY A 372 -24.92 7.57 -24.97
N MET A 373 -24.02 7.87 -24.03
CA MET A 373 -22.90 7.04 -23.53
C MET A 373 -23.12 5.52 -23.64
N LYS A 374 -22.28 4.88 -24.45
CA LYS A 374 -22.27 3.43 -24.67
C LYS A 374 -21.22 2.74 -23.79
N THR A 375 -21.42 1.46 -23.49
CA THR A 375 -20.50 0.65 -22.68
C THR A 375 -19.98 -0.52 -23.52
N ILE A 376 -18.67 -0.61 -23.71
CA ILE A 376 -18.02 -1.67 -24.51
C ILE A 376 -18.19 -3.02 -23.81
N GLN A 377 -18.79 -3.98 -24.51
CA GLN A 377 -18.86 -5.38 -24.07
C GLN A 377 -17.62 -6.14 -24.51
N SER A 378 -17.22 -6.00 -25.78
CA SER A 378 -16.07 -6.70 -26.34
C SER A 378 -15.46 -5.99 -27.56
N VAL A 379 -14.21 -6.33 -27.85
CA VAL A 379 -13.60 -6.13 -29.17
C VAL A 379 -14.14 -7.22 -30.08
N VAL A 380 -14.65 -6.85 -31.26
CA VAL A 380 -15.25 -7.81 -32.21
C VAL A 380 -14.17 -8.73 -32.77
N ARG A 381 -14.52 -9.99 -33.07
CA ARG A 381 -13.60 -11.00 -33.61
C ARG A 381 -14.24 -11.79 -34.73
N ARG A 382 -13.45 -12.16 -35.73
CA ARG A 382 -13.81 -13.12 -36.78
C ARG A 382 -12.65 -14.11 -36.92
N ASN A 383 -12.94 -15.41 -36.88
CA ASN A 383 -11.94 -16.50 -37.03
C ASN A 383 -10.68 -16.34 -36.15
N ASN A 384 -10.84 -16.00 -34.87
CA ASN A 384 -9.77 -15.70 -33.89
C ASN A 384 -8.85 -14.50 -34.22
N LEU A 385 -9.14 -13.75 -35.27
CA LEU A 385 -8.52 -12.47 -35.64
C LEU A 385 -9.36 -11.28 -35.16
N PRO A 386 -8.82 -10.05 -35.13
CA PRO A 386 -9.60 -8.86 -34.82
C PRO A 386 -10.65 -8.65 -35.92
N GLY A 387 -11.88 -8.32 -35.53
CA GLY A 387 -12.91 -7.88 -36.48
C GLY A 387 -12.54 -6.52 -37.06
N THR A 388 -12.55 -6.40 -38.39
CA THR A 388 -12.26 -5.13 -39.08
C THR A 388 -13.51 -4.46 -39.64
N ILE A 389 -13.44 -3.16 -39.96
CA ILE A 389 -14.56 -2.41 -40.57
C ILE A 389 -15.06 -3.02 -41.89
N ASP A 390 -14.17 -3.71 -42.62
CA ASP A 390 -14.49 -4.39 -43.88
C ASP A 390 -14.91 -5.86 -43.67
N ASN A 391 -14.34 -6.55 -42.68
CA ASN A 391 -14.56 -7.97 -42.44
C ASN A 391 -15.72 -8.29 -41.47
N ILE A 392 -16.24 -7.31 -40.73
CA ILE A 392 -17.45 -7.48 -39.92
C ILE A 392 -18.65 -7.11 -40.76
N ARG A 393 -19.50 -8.12 -40.99
CA ARG A 393 -20.74 -8.04 -41.77
C ARG A 393 -21.93 -8.44 -40.90
N PHE A 394 -23.10 -7.89 -41.23
CA PHE A 394 -24.38 -8.13 -40.56
C PHE A 394 -25.53 -7.84 -41.52
N GLU A 395 -26.70 -8.41 -41.24
CA GLU A 395 -27.93 -8.16 -41.98
C GLU A 395 -28.47 -6.77 -41.66
N TRP A 396 -28.77 -6.01 -42.71
CA TRP A 396 -29.38 -4.68 -42.64
C TRP A 396 -30.64 -4.65 -43.51
N PRO A 397 -31.81 -4.25 -42.96
CA PRO A 397 -33.04 -4.14 -43.74
C PRO A 397 -32.97 -2.92 -44.66
N SER A 398 -33.02 -3.14 -45.98
CA SER A 398 -33.01 -2.09 -47.00
C SER A 398 -34.05 -2.38 -48.07
N GLY A 399 -35.05 -1.51 -48.20
CA GLY A 399 -36.11 -1.65 -49.22
C GLY A 399 -36.96 -2.92 -49.10
N GLY A 400 -37.21 -3.41 -47.87
CA GLY A 400 -38.03 -4.61 -47.64
C GLY A 400 -37.32 -5.94 -47.87
N ARG A 401 -36.00 -5.94 -48.11
CA ARG A 401 -35.16 -7.15 -48.11
C ARG A 401 -34.01 -6.98 -47.13
N GLU A 402 -33.59 -8.08 -46.50
CA GLU A 402 -32.38 -8.11 -45.68
C GLU A 402 -31.17 -8.26 -46.60
N ARG A 403 -30.17 -7.38 -46.42
CA ARG A 403 -28.91 -7.40 -47.16
C ARG A 403 -27.76 -7.49 -46.18
N GLU A 404 -26.84 -8.43 -46.41
CA GLU A 404 -25.56 -8.45 -45.68
C GLU A 404 -24.70 -7.26 -46.11
N VAL A 405 -24.32 -6.40 -45.16
CA VAL A 405 -23.45 -5.23 -45.36
C VAL A 405 -22.30 -5.23 -44.36
N SER A 406 -21.15 -4.66 -44.74
CA SER A 406 -20.04 -4.42 -43.81
C SER A 406 -20.25 -3.16 -42.95
N VAL A 407 -19.45 -3.01 -41.88
CA VAL A 407 -19.46 -1.78 -41.08
C VAL A 407 -19.08 -0.57 -41.95
N ARG A 408 -18.06 -0.67 -42.81
CA ARG A 408 -17.68 0.43 -43.73
C ARG A 408 -18.81 0.74 -44.72
N GLU A 409 -19.43 -0.29 -45.30
CA GLU A 409 -20.55 -0.13 -46.25
C GLU A 409 -21.74 0.58 -45.59
N LEU A 410 -22.12 0.20 -44.36
CA LEU A 410 -23.21 0.85 -43.61
C LEU A 410 -22.90 2.33 -43.35
N TYR A 411 -21.73 2.66 -42.78
CA TYR A 411 -21.44 4.04 -42.39
C TYR A 411 -21.30 4.97 -43.60
N ARG A 412 -20.81 4.46 -44.73
CA ARG A 412 -20.73 5.22 -45.99
C ARG A 412 -22.09 5.40 -46.67
N GLN A 413 -22.95 4.38 -46.67
CA GLN A 413 -24.26 4.43 -47.37
C GLN A 413 -25.36 5.11 -46.56
N VAL A 414 -25.37 4.94 -45.23
CA VAL A 414 -26.45 5.43 -44.35
C VAL A 414 -26.10 6.77 -43.70
N TYR A 415 -24.85 6.97 -43.28
CA TYR A 415 -24.42 8.17 -42.54
C TYR A 415 -23.50 9.10 -43.34
N SER A 416 -23.15 8.74 -44.59
CA SER A 416 -22.21 9.49 -45.44
C SER A 416 -20.83 9.72 -44.79
N ILE A 417 -20.39 8.80 -43.93
CA ILE A 417 -19.08 8.82 -43.27
C ILE A 417 -18.15 7.81 -43.96
N ASP A 418 -17.02 8.28 -44.48
CA ASP A 418 -15.94 7.40 -44.95
C ASP A 418 -14.95 7.15 -43.80
N LEU A 419 -14.71 5.89 -43.47
CA LEU A 419 -13.89 5.48 -42.33
C LEU A 419 -12.43 5.32 -42.75
N SER A 420 -11.49 5.71 -41.88
CA SER A 420 -10.06 5.67 -42.19
C SER A 420 -9.53 4.24 -42.30
N GLU A 421 -8.75 3.95 -43.33
CA GLU A 421 -8.09 2.65 -43.47
C GLU A 421 -7.08 2.37 -42.35
N ASN A 422 -6.59 3.43 -41.70
CA ASN A 422 -5.66 3.34 -40.58
C ASN A 422 -6.34 2.85 -39.28
N ASP A 423 -7.66 3.00 -39.13
CA ASP A 423 -8.40 2.44 -38.00
C ASP A 423 -9.35 1.32 -38.41
N GLN A 424 -8.85 0.10 -38.27
CA GLN A 424 -9.63 -1.10 -38.55
C GLN A 424 -10.45 -1.58 -37.34
N ILE A 425 -10.36 -0.97 -36.16
CA ILE A 425 -10.88 -1.60 -34.92
C ILE A 425 -12.39 -1.39 -34.75
N VAL A 426 -13.12 -2.49 -34.59
CA VAL A 426 -14.56 -2.49 -34.27
C VAL A 426 -14.82 -3.01 -32.86
N VAL A 427 -15.68 -2.32 -32.10
CA VAL A 427 -16.14 -2.74 -30.78
C VAL A 427 -17.65 -3.01 -30.77
N ASP A 428 -18.07 -3.97 -29.94
CA ASP A 428 -19.48 -4.24 -29.66
C ASP A 428 -19.89 -3.55 -28.34
N VAL A 429 -20.95 -2.74 -28.41
CA VAL A 429 -21.59 -2.07 -27.28
C VAL A 429 -23.02 -2.54 -27.02
N GLY A 430 -23.49 -3.55 -27.77
CA GLY A 430 -24.85 -4.09 -27.71
C GLY A 430 -25.04 -5.14 -26.62
N THR A 431 -25.94 -6.08 -26.90
CA THR A 431 -26.15 -7.29 -26.09
C THR A 431 -25.90 -8.54 -26.93
N LYS A 432 -25.69 -9.69 -26.31
CA LYS A 432 -25.41 -10.95 -27.03
C LYS A 432 -26.48 -11.33 -28.09
N GLY A 433 -27.74 -10.94 -27.88
CA GLY A 433 -28.84 -11.18 -28.84
C GLY A 433 -29.13 -10.01 -29.79
N LYS A 434 -28.49 -8.85 -29.58
CA LYS A 434 -28.60 -7.66 -30.44
C LYS A 434 -27.28 -6.88 -30.35
N PRO A 435 -26.23 -7.30 -31.09
CA PRO A 435 -24.94 -6.61 -31.09
C PRO A 435 -25.08 -5.22 -31.69
N ILE A 436 -24.21 -4.31 -31.29
CA ILE A 436 -24.15 -2.94 -31.83
C ILE A 436 -22.69 -2.61 -32.10
N TYR A 437 -22.31 -2.63 -33.38
CA TYR A 437 -20.93 -2.44 -33.81
C TYR A 437 -20.61 -0.96 -34.04
N LEU A 438 -19.60 -0.46 -33.34
CA LEU A 438 -19.08 0.91 -33.50
C LEU A 438 -17.61 0.87 -33.95
N PRO A 439 -17.21 1.65 -34.98
CA PRO A 439 -15.81 1.93 -35.28
C PRO A 439 -15.12 2.67 -34.13
N ALA A 440 -13.87 2.32 -33.82
CA ALA A 440 -13.11 2.97 -32.75
C ALA A 440 -12.74 4.43 -33.07
N GLU A 441 -12.66 4.81 -34.34
CA GLU A 441 -12.40 6.17 -34.83
C GLU A 441 -13.46 7.17 -34.34
N LEU A 442 -14.74 6.75 -34.42
CA LEU A 442 -15.89 7.55 -34.02
C LEU A 442 -16.18 7.50 -32.52
N CYS A 443 -15.55 6.59 -31.78
CA CYS A 443 -15.73 6.46 -30.34
C CYS A 443 -14.75 7.34 -29.57
N HIS A 444 -15.24 8.15 -28.63
CA HIS A 444 -14.41 8.94 -27.72
C HIS A 444 -14.53 8.45 -26.28
N VAL A 445 -13.39 8.31 -25.59
CA VAL A 445 -13.32 7.76 -24.23
C VAL A 445 -13.85 8.79 -23.22
N VAL A 446 -14.89 8.43 -22.46
CA VAL A 446 -15.47 9.33 -21.45
C VAL A 446 -14.42 9.65 -20.37
N PRO A 447 -14.22 10.94 -20.00
CA PRO A 447 -13.27 11.34 -18.97
C PRO A 447 -13.49 10.70 -17.60
N GLY A 448 -12.43 10.63 -16.79
CA GLY A 448 -12.51 10.21 -15.38
C GLY A 448 -12.74 8.72 -15.15
N GLN A 449 -12.57 7.87 -16.16
CA GLN A 449 -12.76 6.43 -15.98
C GLN A 449 -11.52 5.77 -15.34
N PRO A 450 -11.63 5.17 -14.15
CA PRO A 450 -10.49 4.55 -13.47
C PRO A 450 -10.13 3.21 -14.12
N ALA A 451 -8.84 2.97 -14.33
CA ALA A 451 -8.32 1.67 -14.71
C ALA A 451 -8.36 0.74 -13.48
N ARG A 452 -9.22 -0.28 -13.52
CA ARG A 452 -9.40 -1.26 -12.42
C ARG A 452 -8.49 -2.48 -12.53
N GLN A 453 -7.78 -2.62 -13.65
CA GLN A 453 -6.87 -3.73 -13.90
C GLN A 453 -5.53 -3.51 -13.19
N ARG A 454 -4.81 -4.62 -12.97
CA ARG A 454 -3.48 -4.59 -12.39
C ARG A 454 -2.50 -3.90 -13.33
N LEU A 455 -1.83 -2.85 -12.84
CA LEU A 455 -0.76 -2.18 -13.57
C LEU A 455 0.46 -3.10 -13.76
N SER A 456 1.14 -2.98 -14.90
CA SER A 456 2.41 -3.66 -15.18
C SER A 456 3.56 -3.15 -14.28
N ALA A 457 4.70 -3.85 -14.32
CA ALA A 457 5.94 -3.43 -13.62
C ALA A 457 6.28 -1.96 -13.85
N ARG A 458 6.28 -1.58 -15.13
CA ARG A 458 6.69 -0.27 -15.62
C ARG A 458 5.69 0.80 -15.19
N GLN A 459 4.41 0.58 -15.49
CA GLN A 459 3.32 1.46 -15.05
C GLN A 459 3.31 1.67 -13.52
N THR A 460 3.59 0.62 -12.73
CA THR A 460 3.65 0.75 -11.27
C THR A 460 4.88 1.53 -10.81
N SER A 461 6.04 1.32 -11.44
CA SER A 461 7.25 2.12 -11.19
C SER A 461 7.03 3.60 -11.52
N ASP A 462 6.39 3.88 -12.66
CA ASP A 462 6.10 5.25 -13.10
C ASP A 462 5.00 5.90 -12.24
N MET A 463 3.96 5.16 -11.86
CA MET A 463 2.97 5.56 -10.84
C MET A 463 3.62 5.90 -9.50
N ILE A 464 4.61 5.12 -9.04
CA ILE A 464 5.36 5.39 -7.81
C ILE A 464 6.14 6.71 -7.92
N LYS A 465 6.78 7.00 -9.07
CA LYS A 465 7.46 8.30 -9.29
C LYS A 465 6.50 9.48 -9.17
N VAL A 466 5.29 9.34 -9.75
CA VAL A 466 4.24 10.38 -9.71
C VAL A 466 3.66 10.55 -8.30
N ALA A 467 3.44 9.46 -7.57
CA ALA A 467 2.87 9.48 -6.23
C ALA A 467 3.86 9.92 -5.13
N CYS A 468 5.16 9.68 -5.31
CA CYS A 468 6.18 9.96 -4.29
C CYS A 468 6.61 11.42 -4.24
N CYS A 469 5.88 12.23 -3.47
CA CYS A 469 6.25 13.62 -3.19
C CYS A 469 7.02 13.77 -1.87
N ARG A 470 8.06 14.62 -1.87
CA ARG A 470 8.75 15.05 -0.64
C ARG A 470 7.75 15.70 0.34
N PRO A 471 7.98 15.61 1.66
CA PRO A 471 7.09 16.13 2.70
C PRO A 471 6.58 17.55 2.42
N GLY A 472 7.48 18.50 2.13
CA GLY A 472 7.09 19.89 1.88
C GLY A 472 6.16 20.06 0.66
N ALA A 473 6.53 19.47 -0.47
CA ALA A 473 5.69 19.49 -1.68
C ALA A 473 4.36 18.74 -1.50
N ASN A 474 4.32 17.71 -0.65
CA ASN A 474 3.10 16.98 -0.33
C ASN A 474 2.15 17.83 0.53
N ALA A 475 2.66 18.48 1.58
CA ALA A 475 1.89 19.41 2.40
C ALA A 475 1.34 20.59 1.57
N ASN A 476 2.17 21.17 0.70
CA ASN A 476 1.76 22.24 -0.22
C ASN A 476 0.59 21.80 -1.12
N SER A 477 0.69 20.59 -1.69
CA SER A 477 -0.41 20.03 -2.50
C SER A 477 -1.71 19.85 -1.70
N ILE A 478 -1.64 19.49 -0.42
CA ILE A 478 -2.84 19.32 0.42
C ILE A 478 -3.50 20.68 0.69
N VAL A 479 -2.73 21.69 1.11
CA VAL A 479 -3.28 23.02 1.43
C VAL A 479 -3.74 23.76 0.17
N ARG A 480 -2.86 23.94 -0.82
CA ARG A 480 -3.13 24.80 -2.00
C ARG A 480 -3.97 24.15 -3.11
N LYS A 481 -4.12 22.82 -3.14
CA LYS A 481 -4.94 22.11 -4.14
C LYS A 481 -6.03 21.23 -3.52
N GLY A 482 -5.78 20.64 -2.35
CA GLY A 482 -6.74 19.78 -1.66
C GLY A 482 -7.91 20.55 -1.04
N LEU A 483 -7.64 21.56 -0.21
CA LEU A 483 -8.71 22.36 0.43
C LEU A 483 -9.64 23.05 -0.57
N PRO A 484 -9.16 23.67 -1.68
CA PRO A 484 -10.05 24.19 -2.72
C PRO A 484 -10.88 23.10 -3.41
N LEU A 485 -10.30 21.93 -3.72
CA LEU A 485 -11.05 20.83 -4.34
C LEU A 485 -12.20 20.34 -3.46
N MET A 486 -12.03 20.39 -2.14
CA MET A 486 -13.04 20.03 -1.14
C MET A 486 -14.07 21.16 -0.86
N GLY A 487 -13.99 22.31 -1.55
CA GLY A 487 -14.91 23.43 -1.36
C GLY A 487 -14.68 24.22 -0.06
N MET A 488 -13.48 24.16 0.51
CA MET A 488 -13.12 24.84 1.77
C MET A 488 -12.40 26.18 1.53
N MET A 489 -12.09 26.49 0.27
CA MET A 489 -11.39 27.71 -0.16
C MET A 489 -11.82 28.08 -1.59
N GLY A 490 -11.93 29.38 -1.86
CA GLY A 490 -12.32 29.91 -3.17
C GLY A 490 -13.82 30.10 -3.32
N ASP A 491 -14.23 30.53 -4.52
CA ASP A 491 -15.64 30.60 -4.92
C ASP A 491 -16.16 29.19 -5.25
N THR A 492 -17.34 28.87 -4.72
CA THR A 492 -18.02 27.57 -4.86
C THR A 492 -19.14 27.60 -5.90
N GLY A 493 -19.45 28.78 -6.45
CA GLY A 493 -20.55 29.00 -7.39
C GLY A 493 -21.87 28.48 -6.82
N ASN A 494 -22.63 27.75 -7.64
CA ASN A 494 -23.94 27.21 -7.25
C ASN A 494 -23.87 25.88 -6.48
N VAL A 495 -22.68 25.32 -6.23
CA VAL A 495 -22.53 24.03 -5.53
C VAL A 495 -22.33 24.27 -4.04
N LYS A 496 -23.13 23.60 -3.20
CA LYS A 496 -23.12 23.80 -1.75
C LYS A 496 -21.81 23.31 -1.14
N SER A 497 -21.14 24.22 -0.44
CA SER A 497 -19.92 24.02 0.31
C SER A 497 -20.20 23.48 1.72
N PRO A 498 -19.19 23.00 2.47
CA PRO A 498 -19.36 22.70 3.90
C PRO A 498 -19.91 23.88 4.72
N LYS A 499 -19.60 25.12 4.32
CA LYS A 499 -20.05 26.34 5.01
C LYS A 499 -21.57 26.51 4.96
N ASP A 500 -22.22 26.09 3.88
CA ASP A 500 -23.68 26.13 3.72
C ASP A 500 -24.40 25.20 4.70
N PHE A 501 -23.72 24.17 5.19
CA PHE A 501 -24.20 23.27 6.24
C PHE A 501 -23.93 23.82 7.66
N GLY A 502 -23.28 24.98 7.79
CA GLY A 502 -22.85 25.55 9.07
C GLY A 502 -21.54 24.98 9.59
N ILE A 503 -20.73 24.36 8.72
CA ILE A 503 -19.47 23.68 9.07
C ILE A 503 -18.30 24.45 8.48
N GLU A 504 -17.40 24.93 9.34
CA GLU A 504 -16.15 25.56 8.92
C GLU A 504 -14.95 24.64 9.17
N VAL A 505 -13.88 24.81 8.40
CA VAL A 505 -12.66 23.99 8.50
C VAL A 505 -11.45 24.92 8.56
N ALA A 506 -10.57 24.68 9.52
CA ALA A 506 -9.34 25.44 9.69
C ALA A 506 -8.49 25.40 8.40
N ARG A 507 -7.88 26.54 8.04
CA ARG A 507 -7.06 26.65 6.81
C ARG A 507 -5.65 26.09 6.96
N ASN A 508 -5.13 26.08 8.19
CA ASN A 508 -3.80 25.59 8.52
C ASN A 508 -3.87 24.12 8.95
N MET A 509 -2.81 23.36 8.64
CA MET A 509 -2.62 22.02 9.18
C MET A 509 -2.55 22.07 10.72
N LEU A 510 -2.93 20.98 11.37
CA LEU A 510 -2.84 20.86 12.82
C LEU A 510 -1.37 20.79 13.25
N ALA A 511 -0.96 21.71 14.12
CA ALA A 511 0.34 21.64 14.79
C ALA A 511 0.26 20.70 16.01
N VAL A 512 1.16 19.71 16.05
CA VAL A 512 1.27 18.73 17.14
C VAL A 512 2.70 18.71 17.68
N THR A 513 2.84 18.33 18.95
CA THR A 513 4.15 18.06 19.57
C THR A 513 4.42 16.56 19.56
N GLY A 514 5.55 16.16 19.02
CA GLY A 514 6.07 14.81 19.11
C GLY A 514 7.31 14.72 20.01
N SER A 515 7.79 13.49 20.19
CA SER A 515 9.06 13.17 20.87
C SER A 515 9.92 12.32 19.93
N ILE A 516 11.22 12.57 19.85
CA ILE A 516 12.15 11.75 19.06
C ILE A 516 12.86 10.78 20.01
N LEU A 517 12.45 9.52 19.97
CA LEU A 517 13.06 8.43 20.73
C LEU A 517 14.50 8.17 20.25
N SER A 518 15.41 7.91 21.19
CA SER A 518 16.79 7.55 20.86
C SER A 518 16.88 6.14 20.22
N PRO A 519 17.80 5.91 19.26
CA PRO A 519 18.03 4.57 18.71
C PRO A 519 18.63 3.63 19.77
N PRO A 520 18.34 2.31 19.72
CA PRO A 520 19.02 1.35 20.57
C PRO A 520 20.45 1.09 20.11
N GLN A 521 21.33 0.75 21.06
CA GLN A 521 22.65 0.22 20.76
C GLN A 521 22.53 -1.22 20.22
N LEU A 522 23.20 -1.49 19.10
CA LEU A 522 23.16 -2.77 18.40
C LEU A 522 24.38 -3.60 18.78
N LEU A 523 24.16 -4.78 19.36
CA LEU A 523 25.22 -5.67 19.79
C LEU A 523 25.38 -6.81 18.78
N TYR A 524 26.41 -6.70 17.93
CA TYR A 524 26.90 -7.78 17.07
C TYR A 524 27.80 -8.71 17.92
N LYS A 525 28.92 -9.24 17.41
CA LYS A 525 29.98 -9.76 18.28
C LYS A 525 30.55 -8.68 19.21
N TYR A 526 30.56 -7.43 18.74
CA TYR A 526 30.92 -6.22 19.48
C TYR A 526 29.83 -5.15 19.28
N PRO A 527 29.76 -4.11 20.12
CA PRO A 527 28.80 -3.02 19.93
C PRO A 527 29.03 -2.26 18.62
N VAL A 528 27.95 -1.90 17.94
CA VAL A 528 27.95 -1.13 16.69
C VAL A 528 27.16 0.15 16.88
N LEU A 529 27.82 1.29 16.63
CA LEU A 529 27.19 2.60 16.68
C LEU A 529 26.23 2.80 15.51
N VAL A 530 24.99 3.19 15.83
CA VAL A 530 23.97 3.58 14.85
C VAL A 530 24.29 5.01 14.38
N SER A 531 25.03 5.13 13.28
CA SER A 531 25.51 6.44 12.78
C SER A 531 24.42 7.35 12.23
N ARG A 532 23.23 6.82 11.91
CA ARG A 532 22.01 7.58 11.61
C ARG A 532 20.79 6.83 12.17
N PRO A 533 19.84 7.48 12.85
CA PRO A 533 18.59 6.83 13.28
C PRO A 533 17.93 6.10 12.10
N GLY A 534 17.48 4.87 12.34
CA GLY A 534 16.90 4.00 11.32
C GLY A 534 17.86 3.45 10.24
N SER A 535 19.19 3.65 10.33
CA SER A 535 20.14 3.11 9.34
C SER A 535 21.55 2.82 9.91
N TRP A 536 22.02 1.59 9.73
CA TRP A 536 23.40 1.18 9.97
C TRP A 536 23.92 0.34 8.80
N ASN A 537 25.24 0.16 8.72
CA ASN A 537 25.88 -0.64 7.70
C ASN A 537 26.83 -1.67 8.34
N LEU A 538 26.95 -2.83 7.70
CA LEU A 538 27.97 -3.81 8.03
C LEU A 538 29.31 -3.32 7.45
N SER A 539 30.09 -2.59 8.26
CA SER A 539 31.45 -2.23 7.92
C SER A 539 32.36 -3.47 7.86
N LYS A 540 33.55 -3.31 7.29
CA LYS A 540 34.61 -4.31 7.45
C LYS A 540 34.83 -4.56 8.97
N ASN A 541 35.11 -5.81 9.32
CA ASN A 541 35.41 -6.30 10.68
C ASN A 541 34.22 -6.38 11.67
N ILE A 542 32.96 -6.39 11.19
CA ILE A 542 31.81 -6.81 12.01
C ILE A 542 31.55 -8.30 11.79
N SER A 543 31.35 -9.06 12.89
CA SER A 543 30.90 -10.46 12.87
C SER A 543 29.54 -10.61 13.54
N PHE A 544 28.73 -11.60 13.15
CA PHE A 544 27.42 -11.84 13.76
C PHE A 544 27.52 -12.15 15.25
N ASN A 545 26.50 -11.78 16.01
CA ASN A 545 26.42 -12.03 17.46
C ASN A 545 26.43 -13.54 17.78
N THR A 546 25.71 -14.33 16.99
CA THR A 546 25.83 -15.79 16.98
C THR A 546 25.86 -16.25 15.52
N PRO A 547 27.02 -16.63 14.98
CA PRO A 547 27.10 -17.22 13.65
C PRO A 547 26.33 -18.55 13.61
N GLY A 548 25.51 -18.73 12.59
CA GLY A 548 24.91 -20.02 12.26
C GLY A 548 26.00 -21.00 11.81
N ALA A 549 25.83 -22.27 12.13
CA ALA A 549 26.77 -23.34 11.84
C ALA A 549 26.21 -24.28 10.78
N PHE A 550 27.12 -24.88 10.01
CA PHE A 550 26.82 -26.04 9.18
C PHE A 550 27.32 -27.31 9.89
N GLY A 551 26.67 -28.46 9.68
CA GLY A 551 27.19 -29.74 10.16
C GLY A 551 28.61 -30.06 9.61
N PRO A 552 29.46 -30.81 10.35
CA PRO A 552 30.89 -31.01 9.97
C PRO A 552 31.14 -31.60 8.57
N ASN A 553 30.18 -32.37 8.06
CA ASN A 553 30.23 -33.01 6.73
C ASN A 553 29.26 -32.41 5.72
N ASN A 554 28.63 -31.28 6.05
CA ASN A 554 27.62 -30.66 5.20
C ASN A 554 28.24 -30.02 3.93
N ARG A 555 27.38 -29.81 2.94
CA ARG A 555 27.67 -29.24 1.61
C ARG A 555 26.78 -28.02 1.37
N VAL A 556 27.12 -27.21 0.37
CA VAL A 556 26.25 -26.13 -0.11
C VAL A 556 25.85 -26.38 -1.55
N GLY A 557 24.54 -26.37 -1.82
CA GLY A 557 24.03 -26.46 -3.19
C GLY A 557 24.11 -25.14 -3.94
N CYS A 558 24.39 -25.22 -5.24
CA CYS A 558 24.21 -24.14 -6.20
C CYS A 558 23.42 -24.67 -7.41
N LEU A 559 22.09 -24.53 -7.36
CA LEU A 559 21.19 -24.88 -8.44
C LEU A 559 21.03 -23.69 -9.41
N ILE A 560 21.21 -23.92 -10.70
CA ILE A 560 21.03 -22.93 -11.75
C ILE A 560 19.82 -23.32 -12.60
N ILE A 561 18.83 -22.43 -12.72
CA ILE A 561 17.66 -22.64 -13.59
C ILE A 561 17.86 -21.79 -14.84
N ILE A 562 17.87 -22.43 -16.02
CA ILE A 562 18.12 -21.78 -17.32
C ILE A 562 16.89 -21.89 -18.24
N PRO A 563 16.62 -20.88 -19.09
CA PRO A 563 15.43 -20.89 -19.95
C PRO A 563 15.51 -21.98 -21.04
N TYR A 564 14.35 -22.36 -21.59
CA TYR A 564 14.26 -23.35 -22.66
C TYR A 564 15.01 -22.93 -23.93
N ARG A 565 14.95 -21.64 -24.29
CA ARG A 565 15.71 -21.01 -25.39
C ARG A 565 16.44 -19.78 -24.85
N GLY A 566 17.69 -19.58 -25.25
CA GLY A 566 18.51 -18.43 -24.86
C GLY A 566 19.96 -18.79 -24.52
N GLN A 567 20.64 -17.87 -23.83
CA GLN A 567 22.01 -18.06 -23.37
C GLN A 567 22.15 -19.23 -22.37
N GLY A 568 23.37 -19.75 -22.26
CA GLY A 568 23.72 -20.82 -21.32
C GLY A 568 23.67 -20.37 -19.85
N ALA A 569 24.12 -21.26 -18.95
CA ALA A 569 24.15 -20.98 -17.52
C ALA A 569 25.01 -19.74 -17.20
N PRO A 570 24.51 -18.78 -16.40
CA PRO A 570 25.32 -17.65 -15.94
C PRO A 570 26.50 -18.15 -15.09
N GLU A 571 27.63 -17.44 -15.15
CA GLU A 571 28.80 -17.82 -14.37
C GLU A 571 28.56 -17.55 -12.87
N THR A 572 28.74 -18.59 -12.05
CA THR A 572 28.49 -18.55 -10.59
C THR A 572 29.76 -18.64 -9.75
N THR A 573 30.90 -19.05 -10.32
CA THR A 573 32.13 -19.36 -9.57
C THR A 573 32.64 -18.15 -8.78
N GLN A 574 32.77 -16.99 -9.42
CA GLN A 574 33.18 -15.76 -8.75
C GLN A 574 32.19 -15.34 -7.65
N PHE A 575 30.89 -15.39 -7.92
CA PHE A 575 29.84 -15.03 -6.95
C PHE A 575 29.89 -15.89 -5.69
N VAL A 576 29.94 -17.22 -5.82
CA VAL A 576 29.97 -18.12 -4.65
C VAL A 576 31.29 -17.99 -3.89
N THR A 577 32.40 -17.72 -4.58
CA THR A 577 33.71 -17.47 -3.96
C THR A 577 33.71 -16.18 -3.12
N GLU A 578 33.22 -15.06 -3.68
CA GLU A 578 33.14 -13.79 -2.96
C GLU A 578 32.11 -13.83 -1.82
N LEU A 579 31.00 -14.54 -2.00
CA LEU A 579 30.05 -14.80 -0.92
C LEU A 579 30.71 -15.60 0.21
N GLY A 580 31.45 -16.68 -0.10
CA GLY A 580 32.16 -17.50 0.89
C GLY A 580 33.18 -16.69 1.70
N LYS A 581 33.93 -15.77 1.07
CA LYS A 581 34.80 -14.81 1.77
C LYS A 581 34.02 -13.93 2.75
N HIS A 582 32.90 -13.37 2.32
CA HIS A 582 32.05 -12.53 3.20
C HIS A 582 31.46 -13.34 4.36
N MET A 583 30.98 -14.56 4.12
CA MET A 583 30.45 -15.44 5.16
C MET A 583 31.49 -15.73 6.25
N LYS A 584 32.74 -16.01 5.86
CA LYS A 584 33.87 -16.19 6.80
C LYS A 584 34.15 -14.91 7.60
N ASN A 585 34.16 -13.74 6.97
CA ASN A 585 34.34 -12.45 7.67
C ASN A 585 33.25 -12.20 8.74
N TYR A 586 32.01 -12.64 8.48
CA TYR A 586 30.92 -12.53 9.44
C TYR A 586 30.92 -13.62 10.53
N GLY A 587 31.87 -14.56 10.50
CA GLY A 587 32.06 -15.63 11.49
C GLY A 587 31.45 -16.99 11.11
N ILE A 588 30.89 -17.15 9.91
CA ILE A 588 30.29 -18.41 9.45
C ILE A 588 31.32 -19.22 8.67
N ASN A 589 31.57 -20.46 9.09
CA ASN A 589 32.48 -21.37 8.40
C ASN A 589 31.86 -21.91 7.10
N TRP A 590 32.01 -21.17 6.00
CA TRP A 590 31.43 -21.53 4.70
C TRP A 590 32.18 -22.70 4.01
N PRO A 591 31.51 -23.84 3.69
CA PRO A 591 32.09 -25.01 3.03
C PRO A 591 32.52 -24.71 1.58
N THR A 592 33.67 -24.06 1.43
CA THR A 592 34.14 -23.49 0.15
C THR A 592 34.64 -24.58 -0.81
N ASP A 593 35.08 -25.71 -0.25
CA ASP A 593 35.52 -26.94 -0.91
C ASP A 593 34.35 -27.88 -1.30
N ARG A 594 33.15 -27.67 -0.73
CA ARG A 594 32.02 -28.62 -0.79
C ARG A 594 30.77 -28.01 -1.43
N ILE A 595 30.94 -27.34 -2.57
CA ILE A 595 29.84 -26.75 -3.33
C ILE A 595 29.42 -27.69 -4.47
N SER A 596 28.22 -28.26 -4.39
CA SER A 596 27.57 -28.95 -5.51
C SER A 596 27.03 -27.92 -6.51
N ARG A 597 27.21 -28.16 -7.81
CA ARG A 597 26.65 -27.33 -8.89
C ARG A 597 25.76 -28.19 -9.76
N ASP A 598 24.54 -27.73 -9.97
CA ASP A 598 23.51 -28.44 -10.73
C ASP A 598 22.78 -27.46 -11.65
N THR A 599 22.26 -27.94 -12.77
CA THR A 599 21.52 -27.11 -13.73
C THR A 599 20.22 -27.79 -14.14
N ILE A 600 19.10 -27.07 -14.05
CA ILE A 600 17.80 -27.45 -14.60
C ILE A 600 17.52 -26.53 -15.79
N ARG A 601 17.23 -27.11 -16.95
CA ARG A 601 16.74 -26.40 -18.13
C ARG A 601 15.21 -26.50 -18.18
N LEU A 602 14.54 -25.37 -18.32
CA LEU A 602 13.08 -25.36 -18.54
C LEU A 602 12.75 -26.05 -19.87
N SER A 603 11.64 -26.79 -19.91
CA SER A 603 11.00 -27.31 -21.14
C SER A 603 10.04 -26.30 -21.75
N GLN A 604 9.41 -26.64 -22.89
CA GLN A 604 8.29 -25.86 -23.43
C GLN A 604 7.06 -25.92 -22.54
N ASP A 605 6.75 -27.11 -21.99
CA ASP A 605 5.68 -27.28 -21.02
C ASP A 605 6.19 -26.98 -19.61
N GLU A 606 5.61 -25.98 -18.94
CA GLU A 606 6.03 -25.51 -17.61
C GLU A 606 5.69 -26.50 -16.47
N LYS A 607 5.05 -27.63 -16.80
CA LYS A 607 4.75 -28.75 -15.90
C LYS A 607 5.98 -29.59 -15.55
N ASN A 608 7.01 -29.63 -16.40
CA ASN A 608 8.16 -30.50 -16.16
C ASN A 608 9.12 -29.97 -15.06
N ILE A 609 9.18 -28.66 -14.84
CA ILE A 609 10.11 -28.06 -13.86
C ILE A 609 9.88 -28.61 -12.45
N GLU A 610 8.63 -28.90 -12.09
CA GLU A 610 8.31 -29.40 -10.75
C GLU A 610 8.88 -30.79 -10.49
N ASN A 611 8.90 -31.66 -11.51
CA ASN A 611 9.48 -32.99 -11.40
C ASN A 611 10.99 -32.88 -11.20
N SER A 612 11.69 -32.09 -12.03
CA SER A 612 13.12 -31.83 -11.88
C SER A 612 13.47 -31.19 -10.54
N LEU A 613 12.63 -30.31 -10.01
CA LEU A 613 12.81 -29.72 -8.68
C LEU A 613 12.61 -30.75 -7.56
N ASN A 614 11.57 -31.59 -7.64
CA ASN A 614 11.34 -32.64 -6.64
C ASN A 614 12.50 -33.66 -6.64
N GLU A 615 12.98 -34.11 -7.81
CA GLU A 615 14.15 -34.98 -7.95
C GLU A 615 15.42 -34.33 -7.36
N TYR A 616 15.64 -33.04 -7.66
CA TYR A 616 16.73 -32.27 -7.10
C TYR A 616 16.66 -32.25 -5.57
N PHE A 617 15.54 -31.86 -4.97
CA PHE A 617 15.42 -31.74 -3.52
C PHE A 617 15.34 -33.08 -2.78
N LEU A 618 14.85 -34.15 -3.42
CA LEU A 618 15.01 -35.52 -2.92
C LEU A 618 16.50 -35.89 -2.78
N ARG A 619 17.33 -35.53 -3.76
CA ARG A 619 18.79 -35.74 -3.67
C ARG A 619 19.44 -34.84 -2.62
N VAL A 620 19.06 -33.56 -2.51
CA VAL A 620 19.51 -32.65 -1.43
C VAL A 620 19.22 -33.25 -0.05
N LYS A 621 18.01 -33.76 0.17
CA LYS A 621 17.60 -34.43 1.42
C LYS A 621 18.40 -35.70 1.69
N LYS A 622 18.61 -36.57 0.69
CA LYS A 622 19.46 -37.76 0.79
C LYS A 622 20.92 -37.42 1.16
N LEU A 623 21.47 -36.35 0.58
CA LEU A 623 22.82 -35.86 0.85
C LEU A 623 22.96 -35.09 2.17
N LYS A 624 21.87 -34.93 2.95
CA LYS A 624 21.80 -34.10 4.17
C LYS A 624 22.33 -32.67 3.96
N GLN A 625 22.12 -32.12 2.76
CA GLN A 625 22.59 -30.78 2.39
C GLN A 625 21.67 -29.72 3.00
N GLU A 626 22.13 -29.02 4.04
CA GLU A 626 21.29 -28.11 4.84
C GLU A 626 20.87 -26.83 4.07
N PHE A 627 21.62 -26.42 3.03
CA PHE A 627 21.40 -25.14 2.34
C PHE A 627 21.66 -25.18 0.83
N THR A 628 20.85 -24.46 0.06
CA THR A 628 20.97 -24.32 -1.41
C THR A 628 20.79 -22.88 -1.89
N LEU A 629 21.77 -22.37 -2.64
CA LEU A 629 21.65 -21.17 -3.48
C LEU A 629 20.95 -21.52 -4.80
N ILE A 630 20.00 -20.69 -5.23
CA ILE A 630 19.22 -20.92 -6.45
C ILE A 630 19.34 -19.71 -7.37
N VAL A 631 19.93 -19.90 -8.54
CA VAL A 631 20.05 -18.86 -9.56
C VAL A 631 18.87 -18.99 -10.51
N LEU A 632 17.99 -17.99 -10.50
CA LEU A 632 16.82 -17.91 -11.38
C LEU A 632 17.19 -17.25 -12.71
N PRO A 633 16.54 -17.60 -13.84
CA PRO A 633 16.91 -17.06 -15.16
C PRO A 633 16.49 -15.59 -15.34
N ARG A 634 15.45 -15.16 -14.62
CA ARG A 634 14.87 -13.81 -14.62
C ARG A 634 14.07 -13.60 -13.33
N TYR A 635 13.53 -12.39 -13.12
CA TYR A 635 12.50 -12.19 -12.09
C TYR A 635 11.21 -12.87 -12.57
N ASP A 636 10.92 -14.05 -12.02
CA ASP A 636 9.82 -14.92 -12.44
C ASP A 636 9.12 -15.47 -11.19
N ALA A 637 7.88 -15.05 -10.97
CA ALA A 637 7.13 -15.38 -9.76
C ALA A 637 6.70 -16.86 -9.73
N GLU A 638 6.41 -17.44 -10.90
CA GLU A 638 5.93 -18.82 -11.01
C GLU A 638 7.07 -19.83 -10.83
N ILE A 639 8.23 -19.58 -11.44
CA ILE A 639 9.43 -20.39 -11.16
C ILE A 639 9.82 -20.27 -9.68
N TYR A 640 9.75 -19.07 -9.11
CA TYR A 640 10.05 -18.83 -7.70
C TYR A 640 9.09 -19.60 -6.76
N SER A 641 7.78 -19.59 -7.02
CA SER A 641 6.80 -20.32 -6.20
C SER A 641 6.99 -21.84 -6.33
N LYS A 642 7.17 -22.38 -7.53
CA LYS A 642 7.46 -23.82 -7.74
C LYS A 642 8.73 -24.28 -7.01
N VAL A 643 9.79 -23.47 -7.05
CA VAL A 643 11.02 -23.66 -6.26
C VAL A 643 10.72 -23.65 -4.75
N LYS A 644 9.95 -22.67 -4.29
CA LYS A 644 9.64 -22.49 -2.86
C LYS A 644 8.77 -23.61 -2.30
N TYR A 645 7.74 -24.01 -3.03
CA TYR A 645 6.86 -25.12 -2.69
C TYR A 645 7.64 -26.45 -2.61
N SER A 646 8.49 -26.76 -3.60
CA SER A 646 9.30 -27.98 -3.55
C SER A 646 10.31 -27.96 -2.40
N ALA A 647 11.04 -26.85 -2.22
CA ALA A 647 12.06 -26.74 -1.18
C ALA A 647 11.49 -26.67 0.25
N ASP A 648 10.65 -25.66 0.51
CA ASP A 648 10.25 -25.28 1.85
C ASP A 648 9.06 -26.14 2.34
N VAL A 649 8.13 -26.57 1.46
CA VAL A 649 6.96 -27.40 1.85
C VAL A 649 7.18 -28.90 1.67
N LYS A 650 7.55 -29.36 0.46
CA LYS A 650 7.68 -30.82 0.20
C LYS A 650 8.89 -31.48 0.87
N HIS A 651 10.03 -30.78 0.91
CA HIS A 651 11.30 -31.41 1.27
C HIS A 651 11.97 -30.88 2.55
N GLY A 652 11.64 -29.65 2.97
CA GLY A 652 12.16 -29.03 4.19
C GLY A 652 13.59 -28.52 4.06
N CYS A 653 14.00 -28.03 2.88
CA CYS A 653 15.37 -27.62 2.58
C CYS A 653 15.52 -26.09 2.55
N HIS A 654 16.48 -25.51 3.28
CA HIS A 654 16.66 -24.06 3.25
C HIS A 654 17.23 -23.56 1.91
N THR A 655 16.47 -22.68 1.26
CA THR A 655 16.84 -22.11 -0.05
C THR A 655 16.97 -20.58 -0.03
N LEU A 656 17.87 -20.04 -0.86
CA LEU A 656 18.01 -18.61 -1.13
C LEU A 656 18.15 -18.36 -2.63
N CYS A 657 17.15 -17.69 -3.21
CA CYS A 657 17.13 -17.33 -4.62
C CYS A 657 17.91 -16.04 -4.91
N VAL A 658 18.60 -15.99 -6.06
CA VAL A 658 19.26 -14.80 -6.63
C VAL A 658 18.93 -14.67 -8.11
N VAL A 659 18.88 -13.44 -8.61
CA VAL A 659 18.54 -13.13 -10.01
C VAL A 659 19.71 -12.40 -10.67
N PRO A 660 20.35 -12.97 -11.71
CA PRO A 660 21.33 -12.28 -12.55
C PRO A 660 20.72 -11.06 -13.23
N LYS A 661 21.53 -10.02 -13.49
CA LYS A 661 21.10 -8.79 -14.17
C LYS A 661 22.08 -8.44 -15.29
N PRO A 662 21.64 -7.69 -16.32
CA PRO A 662 22.55 -7.13 -17.30
C PRO A 662 23.66 -6.30 -16.63
N PRO A 663 24.90 -6.29 -17.15
CA PRO A 663 25.94 -5.42 -16.63
C PRO A 663 25.51 -3.96 -16.76
N LYS A 664 25.75 -3.13 -15.73
CA LYS A 664 25.20 -1.76 -15.67
C LYS A 664 25.63 -0.85 -16.84
N ASN A 665 26.77 -1.15 -17.45
CA ASN A 665 27.32 -0.46 -18.62
C ASN A 665 27.58 -1.43 -19.79
N GLY A 666 26.98 -2.64 -19.76
CA GLY A 666 27.19 -3.67 -20.76
C GLY A 666 26.45 -3.38 -22.06
N ARG A 667 27.00 -3.86 -23.18
CA ARG A 667 26.33 -3.83 -24.48
C ARG A 667 25.12 -4.76 -24.48
N PRO A 668 24.06 -4.47 -25.27
CA PRO A 668 22.96 -5.40 -25.48
C PRO A 668 23.47 -6.77 -25.94
N GLY A 669 23.11 -7.83 -25.22
CA GLY A 669 23.56 -9.20 -25.49
C GLY A 669 24.72 -9.70 -24.62
N GLU A 670 25.36 -8.86 -23.79
CA GLU A 670 26.34 -9.34 -22.81
C GLU A 670 25.71 -10.31 -21.78
N PRO A 671 26.46 -11.30 -21.27
CA PRO A 671 25.95 -12.28 -20.30
C PRO A 671 25.41 -11.63 -19.03
N LEU A 672 24.32 -12.18 -18.50
CA LEU A 672 23.76 -11.75 -17.22
C LEU A 672 24.71 -12.11 -16.07
N GLN A 673 24.95 -11.16 -15.17
CA GLN A 673 25.87 -11.33 -14.03
C GLN A 673 25.12 -11.25 -12.70
N ILE A 674 25.53 -12.07 -11.73
CA ILE A 674 25.05 -11.96 -10.34
C ILE A 674 25.78 -10.80 -9.66
N ASN A 675 25.06 -10.00 -8.88
CA ASN A 675 25.66 -8.86 -8.18
C ASN A 675 26.67 -9.33 -7.11
N ILE A 676 27.93 -8.92 -7.25
CA ILE A 676 29.02 -9.21 -6.29
C ILE A 676 29.40 -7.98 -5.41
N GLN A 677 28.63 -6.90 -5.43
CA GLN A 677 28.92 -5.73 -4.59
C GLN A 677 28.86 -6.11 -3.09
N PRO A 678 29.85 -5.70 -2.25
CA PRO A 678 29.91 -6.09 -0.83
C PRO A 678 28.62 -5.82 -0.04
N SER A 679 27.93 -4.72 -0.32
CA SER A 679 26.66 -4.37 0.32
C SER A 679 25.51 -5.31 -0.06
N TYR A 680 25.53 -5.93 -1.24
CA TYR A 680 24.58 -6.96 -1.64
C TYR A 680 24.92 -8.30 -0.96
N LEU A 681 26.19 -8.71 -1.00
CA LEU A 681 26.67 -9.93 -0.33
C LEU A 681 26.40 -9.91 1.18
N ALA A 682 26.56 -8.75 1.83
CA ALA A 682 26.20 -8.54 3.23
C ALA A 682 24.69 -8.76 3.50
N ASN A 683 23.80 -8.31 2.61
CA ASN A 683 22.36 -8.58 2.73
C ASN A 683 22.01 -10.06 2.50
N LEU A 684 22.80 -10.80 1.70
CA LEU A 684 22.65 -12.25 1.58
C LEU A 684 23.13 -12.95 2.86
N ALA A 685 24.30 -12.58 3.39
CA ALA A 685 24.85 -13.16 4.62
C ALA A 685 23.88 -13.02 5.80
N LEU A 686 23.23 -11.86 5.97
CA LEU A 686 22.18 -11.64 6.98
C LEU A 686 21.00 -12.62 6.86
N LYS A 687 20.61 -13.03 5.63
CA LYS A 687 19.53 -14.01 5.37
C LYS A 687 20.01 -15.43 5.63
N ILE A 688 21.25 -15.75 5.25
CA ILE A 688 21.82 -17.09 5.42
C ILE A 688 22.04 -17.39 6.90
N ASN A 689 22.60 -16.45 7.66
CA ASN A 689 22.85 -16.62 9.10
C ASN A 689 21.57 -17.03 9.86
N LEU A 690 20.46 -16.34 9.58
CA LEU A 690 19.16 -16.64 10.19
C LEU A 690 18.62 -18.01 9.77
N LYS A 691 18.79 -18.42 8.51
CA LYS A 691 18.43 -19.77 8.04
C LYS A 691 19.29 -20.88 8.64
N LEU A 692 20.50 -20.58 9.10
CA LEU A 692 21.39 -21.51 9.79
C LEU A 692 21.25 -21.42 11.32
N GLY A 693 20.10 -20.96 11.82
CA GLY A 693 19.79 -20.87 13.26
C GLY A 693 20.50 -19.73 14.02
N GLY A 694 21.34 -18.94 13.35
CA GLY A 694 22.15 -17.87 13.95
C GLY A 694 21.35 -16.63 14.39
N VAL A 695 22.06 -15.73 15.07
CA VAL A 695 21.59 -14.41 15.54
C VAL A 695 22.48 -13.33 14.92
N ASN A 696 21.88 -12.42 14.15
CA ASN A 696 22.63 -11.34 13.51
C ASN A 696 23.18 -10.34 14.55
N HIS A 697 22.28 -9.75 15.35
CA HIS A 697 22.59 -8.80 16.42
C HIS A 697 21.50 -8.80 17.51
N GLN A 698 21.87 -8.37 18.71
CA GLN A 698 20.97 -8.13 19.85
C GLN A 698 20.72 -6.62 20.04
N LEU A 699 19.76 -6.29 20.90
CA LEU A 699 19.36 -4.92 21.25
C LEU A 699 19.65 -4.66 22.73
N GLU A 700 20.61 -3.78 23.03
CA GLU A 700 21.15 -3.64 24.38
C GLU A 700 20.21 -2.95 25.39
N PRO A 701 19.46 -1.89 25.03
CA PRO A 701 18.45 -1.32 25.93
C PRO A 701 17.29 -2.28 26.23
N LEU A 702 16.99 -3.20 25.31
CA LEU A 702 15.85 -4.11 25.47
C LEU A 702 16.02 -5.03 26.69
N LYS A 703 17.26 -5.41 27.04
CA LYS A 703 17.57 -6.17 28.25
C LYS A 703 17.12 -5.47 29.54
N LYS A 704 17.17 -4.13 29.58
CA LYS A 704 16.67 -3.32 30.72
C LYS A 704 15.14 -3.42 30.88
N TYR A 705 14.41 -3.52 29.77
CA TYR A 705 12.94 -3.66 29.75
C TYR A 705 12.48 -5.14 29.73
N GLN A 706 13.41 -6.09 29.66
CA GLN A 706 13.18 -7.54 29.69
C GLN A 706 13.84 -8.19 30.93
N PRO A 707 13.46 -7.81 32.17
CA PRO A 707 13.95 -8.48 33.38
C PRO A 707 13.46 -9.94 33.49
N CYS A 708 12.43 -10.30 32.73
CA CYS A 708 11.85 -11.63 32.60
C CYS A 708 11.70 -12.02 31.12
N PRO A 709 11.58 -13.31 30.78
CA PRO A 709 11.47 -13.73 29.37
C PRO A 709 10.16 -13.24 28.72
N ILE A 710 10.25 -12.62 27.54
CA ILE A 710 9.11 -12.07 26.79
C ILE A 710 8.97 -12.77 25.43
N MET A 711 7.72 -13.08 25.06
CA MET A 711 7.34 -13.54 23.72
C MET A 711 6.47 -12.52 22.97
N TYR A 712 6.80 -12.25 21.72
CA TYR A 712 5.99 -11.55 20.71
C TYR A 712 5.98 -12.49 19.49
N VAL A 713 4.94 -12.89 18.77
CA VAL A 713 3.49 -12.61 18.71
C VAL A 713 3.05 -11.30 18.02
N GLY A 714 2.30 -11.33 16.91
CA GLY A 714 2.39 -12.42 15.93
C GLY A 714 1.60 -12.31 14.63
N ILE A 715 0.52 -11.54 14.59
CA ILE A 715 -0.65 -11.91 13.79
C ILE A 715 -0.86 -10.97 12.59
N ASP A 716 -1.13 -11.55 11.41
CA ASP A 716 -1.49 -10.87 10.15
C ASP A 716 -2.45 -11.78 9.35
N VAL A 717 -3.40 -11.20 8.61
CA VAL A 717 -4.32 -11.91 7.71
C VAL A 717 -4.26 -11.28 6.33
N THR A 718 -4.12 -12.12 5.30
CA THR A 718 -4.07 -11.68 3.90
C THR A 718 -5.26 -12.25 3.14
N HIS A 719 -6.07 -11.38 2.55
CA HIS A 719 -7.11 -11.75 1.59
C HIS A 719 -6.56 -11.75 0.15
N PRO A 720 -7.10 -12.57 -0.75
CA PRO A 720 -6.82 -12.47 -2.18
C PRO A 720 -7.41 -11.18 -2.75
N THR A 721 -6.55 -10.28 -3.23
CA THR A 721 -6.97 -8.99 -3.81
C THR A 721 -6.59 -8.88 -5.28
N GLY A 722 -7.58 -8.86 -6.19
CA GLY A 722 -7.37 -8.53 -7.60
C GLY A 722 -8.59 -8.83 -8.48
N THR A 723 -8.55 -8.38 -9.73
CA THR A 723 -9.49 -8.82 -10.78
C THR A 723 -9.19 -10.23 -11.31
N ASP A 724 -7.97 -10.71 -11.07
CA ASP A 724 -7.44 -11.97 -11.60
C ASP A 724 -7.25 -13.03 -10.49
N SER A 725 -7.59 -12.74 -9.23
CA SER A 725 -7.62 -13.74 -8.16
C SER A 725 -8.81 -14.69 -8.33
N ILE A 726 -8.63 -15.97 -8.00
CA ILE A 726 -9.72 -16.96 -8.05
C ILE A 726 -10.90 -16.47 -7.18
N PRO A 727 -12.14 -16.46 -7.71
CA PRO A 727 -13.34 -16.16 -6.93
C PRO A 727 -13.44 -17.08 -5.70
N ASN A 728 -13.74 -16.50 -4.54
CA ASN A 728 -13.85 -17.22 -3.26
C ASN A 728 -12.54 -17.88 -2.76
N ALA A 729 -11.36 -17.52 -3.28
CA ALA A 729 -10.10 -18.00 -2.71
C ALA A 729 -10.01 -17.69 -1.19
N PRO A 730 -9.50 -18.61 -0.36
CA PRO A 730 -9.52 -18.46 1.10
C PRO A 730 -8.61 -17.31 1.56
N SER A 731 -8.87 -16.79 2.76
CA SER A 731 -7.95 -15.87 3.44
C SER A 731 -6.84 -16.67 4.12
N ILE A 732 -5.68 -16.07 4.34
CA ILE A 732 -4.52 -16.74 4.94
C ILE A 732 -4.08 -16.00 6.20
N ALA A 733 -4.19 -16.68 7.33
CA ALA A 733 -3.72 -16.20 8.63
C ALA A 733 -2.29 -16.68 8.92
N GLY A 734 -1.46 -15.78 9.42
CA GLY A 734 -0.09 -16.05 9.84
C GLY A 734 0.16 -15.62 11.28
N VAL A 735 0.80 -16.48 12.07
CA VAL A 735 1.20 -16.20 13.46
C VAL A 735 2.69 -16.50 13.62
N VAL A 736 3.49 -15.48 13.93
CA VAL A 736 4.95 -15.61 14.18
C VAL A 736 5.30 -15.29 15.63
N ALA A 737 6.29 -15.97 16.21
CA ALA A 737 6.80 -15.58 17.52
C ALA A 737 8.30 -15.86 17.70
N ASN A 738 9.00 -15.09 18.54
CA ASN A 738 10.35 -15.42 18.97
C ASN A 738 10.34 -16.68 19.86
N CYS A 739 11.34 -17.53 19.71
CA CYS A 739 11.50 -18.74 20.52
C CYS A 739 12.51 -18.60 21.68
N ASP A 740 13.16 -17.46 21.82
CA ASP A 740 14.06 -17.12 22.93
C ASP A 740 14.18 -15.59 23.15
N PRO A 741 14.77 -15.12 24.27
CA PRO A 741 15.02 -13.71 24.52
C PRO A 741 16.11 -13.07 23.63
N MET A 742 16.83 -13.83 22.79
CA MET A 742 17.87 -13.28 21.91
C MET A 742 17.26 -12.65 20.65
N LEU A 743 15.97 -12.91 20.36
CA LEU A 743 15.21 -12.35 19.25
C LEU A 743 15.82 -12.61 17.86
N GLY A 744 16.67 -13.63 17.73
CA GLY A 744 17.23 -14.03 16.44
C GLY A 744 16.29 -14.93 15.64
N GLN A 745 15.61 -15.85 16.32
CA GLN A 745 14.83 -16.92 15.68
C GLN A 745 13.33 -16.77 15.93
N TRP A 746 12.55 -16.80 14.84
CA TRP A 746 11.12 -16.47 14.84
C TRP A 746 10.33 -17.47 13.97
N PRO A 747 10.02 -18.68 14.47
CA PRO A 747 9.18 -19.62 13.74
C PRO A 747 7.78 -19.05 13.42
N ALA A 748 7.17 -19.54 12.34
CA ALA A 748 5.82 -19.20 11.89
C ALA A 748 4.82 -20.37 12.01
N SER A 749 3.54 -20.05 12.15
CA SER A 749 2.36 -20.87 11.86
C SER A 749 1.57 -20.20 10.74
N ILE A 750 1.01 -20.99 9.83
CA ILE A 750 0.16 -20.50 8.73
C ILE A 750 -1.10 -21.36 8.69
N ARG A 751 -2.27 -20.75 8.42
CA ARG A 751 -3.55 -21.44 8.19
C ARG A 751 -4.35 -20.73 7.10
N THR A 752 -5.13 -21.50 6.35
CA THR A 752 -6.20 -21.01 5.48
C THR A 752 -7.50 -20.92 6.27
N GLN A 753 -8.31 -19.91 5.97
CA GLN A 753 -9.62 -19.67 6.57
C GLN A 753 -10.59 -19.09 5.53
N ALA A 754 -11.86 -18.90 5.88
CA ALA A 754 -12.89 -18.53 4.92
C ALA A 754 -12.60 -17.20 4.16
N HIS A 755 -13.21 -17.05 2.98
CA HIS A 755 -12.98 -15.91 2.09
C HIS A 755 -13.39 -14.59 2.77
N CYS A 756 -12.49 -13.60 2.75
CA CYS A 756 -12.66 -12.28 3.37
C CYS A 756 -13.00 -12.27 4.88
N VAL A 757 -12.75 -13.37 5.61
CA VAL A 757 -12.79 -13.38 7.08
C VAL A 757 -11.47 -12.81 7.60
N GLU A 758 -11.54 -11.69 8.33
CA GLU A 758 -10.37 -11.02 8.93
C GLU A 758 -9.97 -11.65 10.28
N MET A 759 -10.92 -12.14 11.08
CA MET A 759 -10.66 -12.74 12.40
C MET A 759 -9.99 -14.11 12.27
N VAL A 760 -8.95 -14.40 13.06
CA VAL A 760 -8.20 -15.67 12.91
C VAL A 760 -8.98 -16.86 13.45
N GLU A 761 -9.32 -17.81 12.56
CA GLU A 761 -9.93 -19.09 12.91
C GLU A 761 -8.92 -20.00 13.63
N ASN A 762 -9.33 -20.62 14.75
CA ASN A 762 -8.51 -21.55 15.54
C ASN A 762 -7.16 -21.00 16.03
N LEU A 763 -7.08 -19.68 16.28
CA LEU A 763 -5.88 -18.97 16.74
C LEU A 763 -5.20 -19.65 17.94
N GLY A 764 -5.97 -20.18 18.87
CA GLY A 764 -5.45 -20.85 20.07
C GLY A 764 -4.49 -22.00 19.76
N VAL A 765 -4.72 -22.76 18.68
CA VAL A 765 -3.83 -23.84 18.24
C VAL A 765 -2.48 -23.27 17.77
N MET A 766 -2.51 -22.19 16.98
CA MET A 766 -1.30 -21.52 16.48
C MET A 766 -0.48 -20.91 17.64
N VAL A 767 -1.16 -20.39 18.67
CA VAL A 767 -0.52 -19.89 19.91
C VAL A 767 0.15 -21.03 20.68
N ILE A 768 -0.51 -22.18 20.84
CA ILE A 768 0.10 -23.38 21.46
C ILE A 768 1.35 -23.83 20.68
N GLU A 769 1.33 -23.79 19.34
CA GLU A 769 2.52 -24.08 18.53
C GLU A 769 3.66 -23.08 18.81
N ARG A 770 3.37 -21.80 19.07
CA ARG A 770 4.41 -20.82 19.46
C ARG A 770 4.99 -21.13 20.83
N LEU A 771 4.15 -21.45 21.81
CA LEU A 771 4.58 -21.85 23.16
C LEU A 771 5.44 -23.12 23.15
N LYS A 772 5.06 -24.13 22.37
CA LYS A 772 5.86 -25.35 22.11
C LYS A 772 7.21 -25.05 21.43
N SER A 773 7.28 -24.01 20.60
CA SER A 773 8.52 -23.64 19.91
C SER A 773 9.54 -22.91 20.79
N TRP A 774 9.15 -22.46 21.99
CA TRP A 774 10.04 -21.79 22.94
C TRP A 774 11.18 -22.74 23.38
N LYS A 775 12.43 -22.28 23.34
CA LYS A 775 13.60 -23.17 23.52
C LYS A 775 13.73 -23.73 24.94
N ASN A 776 13.44 -22.93 25.97
CA ASN A 776 13.56 -23.33 27.36
C ASN A 776 12.18 -23.71 27.92
N GLN A 777 11.72 -24.94 27.68
CA GLN A 777 10.40 -25.40 28.14
C GLN A 777 10.27 -25.44 29.68
N SER A 778 11.39 -25.48 30.42
CA SER A 778 11.39 -25.36 31.89
C SER A 778 11.16 -23.92 32.37
N HIS A 779 11.44 -22.91 31.53
CA HIS A 779 11.26 -21.48 31.83
C HIS A 779 10.53 -20.81 30.67
N LEU A 780 9.21 -20.99 30.65
CA LEU A 780 8.30 -20.38 29.69
C LEU A 780 8.27 -18.84 29.83
N PRO A 781 7.81 -18.10 28.81
CA PRO A 781 7.64 -16.65 28.89
C PRO A 781 6.78 -16.20 30.07
N GLU A 782 7.19 -15.13 30.76
CA GLU A 782 6.35 -14.48 31.79
C GLU A 782 5.48 -13.35 31.23
N LYS A 783 5.79 -12.89 30.02
CA LYS A 783 5.05 -11.84 29.31
C LYS A 783 4.82 -12.23 27.85
N ILE A 784 3.62 -11.97 27.35
CA ILE A 784 3.25 -12.16 25.95
C ILE A 784 2.73 -10.82 25.40
N ILE A 785 3.30 -10.36 24.28
CA ILE A 785 2.97 -9.07 23.67
C ILE A 785 2.58 -9.31 22.22
N VAL A 786 1.31 -9.10 21.91
CA VAL A 786 0.65 -9.49 20.65
C VAL A 786 0.50 -8.27 19.76
N TYR A 787 1.29 -8.20 18.68
CA TYR A 787 1.08 -7.26 17.58
C TYR A 787 0.17 -7.87 16.50
N ARG A 788 -1.03 -7.30 16.34
CA ARG A 788 -2.06 -7.65 15.35
C ARG A 788 -2.12 -6.59 14.24
N ASP A 789 -1.77 -6.97 13.02
CA ASP A 789 -1.93 -6.14 11.81
C ASP A 789 -3.29 -6.43 11.14
N GLY A 790 -3.74 -5.58 10.21
CA GLY A 790 -4.91 -5.85 9.35
C GLY A 790 -6.26 -5.28 9.81
N VAL A 791 -6.57 -5.30 11.10
CA VAL A 791 -7.91 -4.96 11.63
C VAL A 791 -8.24 -3.46 11.65
N SER A 792 -9.52 -3.14 11.47
CA SER A 792 -10.10 -1.79 11.57
C SER A 792 -10.73 -1.51 12.94
N GLU A 793 -10.97 -0.24 13.26
CA GLU A 793 -11.56 0.21 14.54
C GLU A 793 -12.88 -0.51 14.87
N SER A 794 -13.76 -0.72 13.88
CA SER A 794 -15.03 -1.44 14.08
C SER A 794 -14.88 -2.94 14.39
N GLN A 795 -13.67 -3.49 14.29
CA GLN A 795 -13.37 -4.89 14.59
C GLN A 795 -12.68 -5.06 15.95
N TYR A 796 -12.30 -3.99 16.65
CA TYR A 796 -11.55 -4.08 17.92
C TYR A 796 -12.27 -4.93 18.98
N LYS A 797 -13.60 -4.81 19.06
CA LYS A 797 -14.42 -5.67 19.92
C LYS A 797 -14.34 -7.14 19.52
N GLN A 798 -14.36 -7.46 18.23
CA GLN A 798 -14.19 -8.85 17.76
C GLN A 798 -12.81 -9.41 18.12
N VAL A 799 -11.75 -8.60 18.09
CA VAL A 799 -10.40 -9.03 18.53
C VAL A 799 -10.37 -9.33 20.03
N LEU A 800 -11.02 -8.51 20.86
CA LEU A 800 -11.15 -8.77 22.30
C LEU A 800 -11.99 -10.02 22.58
N ASP A 801 -13.18 -10.11 21.99
CA ASP A 801 -14.15 -11.18 22.28
C ASP A 801 -13.70 -12.54 21.71
N LEU A 802 -13.04 -12.58 20.53
CA LEU A 802 -12.72 -13.83 19.81
C LEU A 802 -11.22 -14.19 19.82
N GLU A 803 -10.32 -13.26 19.52
CA GLU A 803 -8.88 -13.58 19.42
C GLU A 803 -8.19 -13.60 20.78
N LEU A 804 -8.42 -12.60 21.63
CA LEU A 804 -7.85 -12.56 22.98
C LEU A 804 -8.37 -13.71 23.85
N SER A 805 -9.65 -14.06 23.75
CA SER A 805 -10.23 -15.24 24.42
C SER A 805 -9.49 -16.53 24.01
N GLN A 806 -9.29 -16.77 22.72
CA GLN A 806 -8.52 -17.94 22.22
C GLN A 806 -7.04 -17.93 22.65
N ILE A 807 -6.40 -16.76 22.73
CA ILE A 807 -5.03 -16.62 23.26
C ILE A 807 -4.99 -17.01 24.74
N ASN A 808 -5.92 -16.51 25.54
CA ASN A 808 -6.00 -16.78 26.98
C ASN A 808 -6.29 -18.26 27.25
N ASP A 809 -7.19 -18.88 26.48
CA ASP A 809 -7.49 -20.31 26.56
C ASP A 809 -6.29 -21.18 26.19
N ALA A 810 -5.53 -20.79 25.16
CA ALA A 810 -4.29 -21.46 24.76
C ALA A 810 -3.23 -21.39 25.87
N ILE A 811 -3.09 -20.22 26.51
CA ILE A 811 -2.21 -20.02 27.66
C ILE A 811 -2.64 -20.91 28.83
N TYR A 812 -3.92 -20.89 29.23
CA TYR A 812 -4.45 -21.70 30.32
C TYR A 812 -4.17 -23.20 30.11
N ARG A 813 -4.47 -23.71 28.91
CA ARG A 813 -4.25 -25.13 28.56
C ARG A 813 -2.77 -25.52 28.55
N TYR A 814 -1.86 -24.60 28.19
CA TYR A 814 -0.44 -24.89 28.08
C TYR A 814 0.31 -24.77 29.42
N TYR A 815 0.08 -23.68 30.17
CA TYR A 815 0.74 -23.42 31.46
C TYR A 815 0.10 -24.24 32.60
N ARG A 816 -1.11 -24.77 32.41
CA ARG A 816 -1.85 -25.54 33.43
C ARG A 816 -1.96 -24.73 34.74
N ASN A 817 -1.51 -25.31 35.86
CA ASN A 817 -1.54 -24.68 37.18
C ASN A 817 -0.30 -23.79 37.45
N GLY A 818 0.58 -23.59 36.47
CA GLY A 818 1.73 -22.69 36.59
C GLY A 818 1.33 -21.21 36.56
N LYS A 819 2.25 -20.32 36.92
CA LYS A 819 2.07 -18.86 36.81
C LYS A 819 1.81 -18.47 35.35
N HIS A 820 0.62 -17.96 35.04
CA HIS A 820 0.27 -17.55 33.68
C HIS A 820 0.98 -16.24 33.29
N PRO A 821 1.39 -16.08 32.02
CA PRO A 821 2.02 -14.86 31.51
C PRO A 821 1.03 -13.69 31.42
N LYS A 822 1.56 -12.48 31.62
CA LYS A 822 0.83 -11.23 31.40
C LYS A 822 0.73 -10.91 29.91
N VAL A 823 -0.49 -10.73 29.39
CA VAL A 823 -0.76 -10.49 27.97
C VAL A 823 -1.00 -9.00 27.68
N THR A 824 -0.32 -8.45 26.67
CA THR A 824 -0.60 -7.12 26.09
C THR A 824 -0.99 -7.31 24.62
N LEU A 825 -2.09 -6.70 24.18
CA LEU A 825 -2.61 -6.79 22.81
C LEU A 825 -2.62 -5.41 22.16
N ILE A 826 -1.92 -5.30 21.02
CA ILE A 826 -1.65 -4.05 20.32
C ILE A 826 -2.04 -4.21 18.84
N ILE A 827 -2.99 -3.41 18.38
CA ILE A 827 -3.30 -3.28 16.96
C ILE A 827 -2.25 -2.40 16.30
N VAL A 828 -1.80 -2.77 15.09
CA VAL A 828 -0.81 -2.02 14.31
C VAL A 828 -1.41 -1.58 12.97
N GLY A 829 -2.00 -0.38 12.95
CA GLY A 829 -2.52 0.24 11.75
C GLY A 829 -1.40 0.76 10.84
N LYS A 830 -1.05 0.03 9.77
CA LYS A 830 -0.02 0.44 8.79
C LYS A 830 -0.57 1.20 7.58
N ARG A 831 -1.87 1.10 7.31
CA ARG A 831 -2.51 1.55 6.06
C ARG A 831 -3.51 2.69 6.30
N HIS A 832 -3.05 3.79 6.90
CA HIS A 832 -3.87 4.98 7.14
C HIS A 832 -3.37 6.23 6.39
N HIS A 833 -4.15 7.31 6.48
CA HIS A 833 -3.91 8.56 5.77
C HIS A 833 -3.17 9.64 6.58
N THR A 834 -2.96 9.46 7.89
CA THR A 834 -2.15 10.37 8.73
C THR A 834 -0.69 10.46 8.29
N ARG A 835 -0.16 11.68 8.21
CA ARG A 835 1.23 12.04 7.88
C ARG A 835 1.70 13.18 8.78
N PHE A 836 2.99 13.17 9.12
CA PHE A 836 3.65 14.27 9.83
C PHE A 836 4.72 14.91 8.96
N TYR A 837 4.90 16.21 9.12
CA TYR A 837 5.85 17.04 8.40
C TYR A 837 6.67 17.86 9.40
N PRO A 838 8.00 17.99 9.26
CA PRO A 838 8.79 18.88 10.08
C PRO A 838 8.30 20.34 9.97
N VAL A 839 8.35 21.07 11.07
CA VAL A 839 8.25 22.54 11.08
C VAL A 839 9.59 23.13 10.65
N LEU A 840 9.60 24.40 10.19
CA LEU A 840 10.84 25.14 9.93
C LEU A 840 11.74 25.14 11.19
N ASN A 841 13.04 24.92 10.99
CA ASN A 841 14.08 24.81 12.03
C ASN A 841 13.99 23.59 12.98
N GLU A 842 13.03 22.68 12.79
CA GLU A 842 12.99 21.40 13.51
C GLU A 842 13.83 20.30 12.82
N PRO A 843 14.26 19.25 13.55
CA PRO A 843 15.06 18.15 12.99
C PRO A 843 14.36 17.38 11.88
N LEU A 844 15.09 17.14 10.79
CA LEU A 844 14.63 16.36 9.65
C LEU A 844 15.76 15.52 9.04
N ASP A 845 15.41 14.55 8.20
CA ASP A 845 16.37 13.80 7.39
C ASP A 845 16.85 14.67 6.21
N ASP A 846 18.13 15.06 6.21
CA ASP A 846 18.74 15.96 5.20
C ASP A 846 18.53 15.54 3.74
N LYS A 847 18.31 14.24 3.48
CA LYS A 847 18.19 13.69 2.14
C LYS A 847 16.75 13.71 1.62
N THR A 848 15.77 13.55 2.51
CA THR A 848 14.38 13.30 2.14
C THR A 848 13.38 14.26 2.77
N GLU A 849 13.82 15.18 3.63
CA GLU A 849 13.03 16.20 4.33
C GLU A 849 11.95 15.61 5.26
N ASN A 850 12.07 14.32 5.59
CA ASN A 850 11.14 13.62 6.48
C ASN A 850 11.44 13.87 7.95
N VAL A 851 10.43 13.65 8.81
CA VAL A 851 10.63 13.54 10.26
C VAL A 851 11.63 12.42 10.58
N LEU A 852 12.42 12.59 11.63
CA LEU A 852 13.47 11.63 11.98
C LEU A 852 12.89 10.30 12.49
N PRO A 853 13.53 9.16 12.20
CA PRO A 853 13.17 7.87 12.80
C PRO A 853 13.22 7.92 14.33
N GLY A 854 12.21 7.33 14.97
CA GLY A 854 11.97 7.46 16.41
C GLY A 854 10.97 8.56 16.76
N THR A 855 10.47 9.35 15.79
CA THR A 855 9.42 10.34 16.04
C THR A 855 8.11 9.66 16.44
N VAL A 856 7.62 9.96 17.65
CA VAL A 856 6.31 9.56 18.20
C VAL A 856 5.40 10.78 18.34
N VAL A 857 4.11 10.60 18.06
CA VAL A 857 3.03 11.56 18.35
C VAL A 857 1.90 10.82 19.04
N ASP A 858 1.63 11.17 20.30
CA ASP A 858 0.61 10.54 21.14
C ASP A 858 -0.44 11.54 21.69
N ARG A 859 -0.40 12.81 21.24
CA ARG A 859 -1.33 13.89 21.62
C ARG A 859 -1.92 14.63 20.43
N GLY A 860 -3.05 15.31 20.64
CA GLY A 860 -3.63 16.32 19.74
C GLY A 860 -4.30 15.81 18.47
N CYS A 861 -3.88 14.66 17.93
CA CYS A 861 -4.56 13.92 16.86
C CYS A 861 -4.91 12.47 17.24
N THR A 862 -4.76 12.15 18.52
CA THR A 862 -5.16 10.92 19.23
C THR A 862 -6.34 11.23 20.15
N THR A 863 -6.82 10.26 20.95
CA THR A 863 -7.81 10.53 22.01
C THR A 863 -7.22 10.34 23.42
N ALA A 864 -7.74 11.09 24.40
CA ALA A 864 -7.40 10.91 25.82
C ALA A 864 -8.04 9.65 26.43
N ARG A 865 -8.98 8.99 25.73
CA ARG A 865 -9.64 7.75 26.19
C ARG A 865 -8.85 6.52 25.77
N GLU A 866 -8.50 6.42 24.50
CA GLU A 866 -7.84 5.25 23.94
C GLU A 866 -6.33 5.32 24.20
N PHE A 867 -5.71 4.19 24.56
CA PHE A 867 -4.26 4.10 24.61
C PHE A 867 -3.68 3.93 23.20
N ASP A 868 -3.59 5.04 22.46
CA ASP A 868 -3.07 5.06 21.10
C ASP A 868 -1.91 6.05 20.87
N PHE A 869 -1.08 5.76 19.87
CA PHE A 869 0.00 6.65 19.43
C PHE A 869 0.42 6.35 17.98
N PHE A 870 1.05 7.34 17.33
CA PHE A 870 1.68 7.17 16.03
C PHE A 870 3.20 7.17 16.17
N MET A 871 3.91 6.34 15.38
CA MET A 871 5.39 6.34 15.34
C MET A 871 5.94 6.22 13.93
N VAL A 872 6.92 7.05 13.58
CA VAL A 872 7.79 6.88 12.40
C VAL A 872 9.05 6.14 12.83
N ALA A 873 9.01 4.81 12.78
CA ALA A 873 10.09 3.95 13.25
C ALA A 873 11.16 3.61 12.19
N HIS A 874 11.13 4.25 11.01
CA HIS A 874 11.99 3.94 9.86
C HIS A 874 12.44 5.21 9.13
N ALA A 875 13.60 5.16 8.48
CA ALA A 875 14.07 6.26 7.62
C ALA A 875 13.30 6.29 6.29
N GLY A 876 12.77 7.47 5.93
CA GLY A 876 12.16 7.69 4.63
C GLY A 876 13.18 7.52 3.51
N ILE A 877 12.96 6.59 2.58
CA ILE A 877 13.85 6.41 1.41
C ILE A 877 13.44 7.33 0.26
N GLN A 878 12.13 7.49 0.07
CA GLN A 878 11.52 8.28 -0.99
C GLN A 878 10.10 8.70 -0.56
N GLY A 879 9.67 9.90 -0.96
CA GLY A 879 8.35 10.43 -0.65
C GLY A 879 8.19 10.89 0.81
N THR A 880 6.95 10.93 1.29
CA THR A 880 6.59 11.28 2.68
C THR A 880 6.40 10.01 3.51
N CYS A 881 7.03 9.94 4.69
CA CYS A 881 6.93 8.82 5.62
C CYS A 881 5.48 8.51 6.03
N ARG A 882 5.21 7.23 6.24
CA ARG A 882 3.95 6.76 6.83
C ARG A 882 4.24 6.34 8.27
N PRO A 883 3.79 7.07 9.31
CA PRO A 883 3.82 6.51 10.66
C PRO A 883 2.99 5.23 10.69
N ALA A 884 3.30 4.33 11.63
CA ALA A 884 2.37 3.30 12.06
C ALA A 884 1.51 3.88 13.19
N HIS A 885 0.23 3.51 13.24
CA HIS A 885 -0.67 3.78 14.36
C HIS A 885 -0.75 2.53 15.24
N TYR A 886 -0.60 2.70 16.55
CA TYR A 886 -0.70 1.63 17.53
C TYR A 886 -1.88 1.93 18.44
N VAL A 887 -2.77 0.95 18.62
CA VAL A 887 -3.87 1.04 19.58
C VAL A 887 -3.77 -0.15 20.51
N VAL A 888 -3.58 0.09 21.81
CA VAL A 888 -3.54 -0.97 22.81
C VAL A 888 -4.98 -1.30 23.21
N LEU A 889 -5.38 -2.57 23.06
CA LEU A 889 -6.73 -3.03 23.42
C LEU A 889 -6.74 -3.68 24.81
N LYS A 890 -5.68 -4.36 25.21
CA LYS A 890 -5.50 -4.94 26.54
C LYS A 890 -4.05 -4.78 26.96
N ASP A 891 -3.79 -4.45 28.22
CA ASP A 891 -2.45 -4.52 28.78
C ASP A 891 -2.48 -5.09 30.20
N GLY A 892 -2.11 -6.37 30.35
CA GLY A 892 -1.87 -6.98 31.65
C GLY A 892 -0.46 -6.73 32.20
N ASN A 893 0.42 -6.09 31.43
CA ASN A 893 1.77 -5.74 31.85
C ASN A 893 1.87 -4.36 32.52
N ASN A 894 0.82 -3.55 32.43
CA ASN A 894 0.71 -2.20 33.01
C ASN A 894 1.85 -1.28 32.55
N PHE A 895 2.15 -1.26 31.25
CA PHE A 895 3.17 -0.41 30.68
C PHE A 895 2.77 1.06 30.78
N THR A 896 3.72 1.91 31.17
CA THR A 896 3.60 3.35 30.89
C THR A 896 3.71 3.61 29.39
N ALA A 897 3.17 4.75 28.93
CA ALA A 897 3.30 5.18 27.54
C ALA A 897 4.78 5.22 27.08
N ASN A 898 5.68 5.69 27.96
CA ASN A 898 7.12 5.77 27.72
C ASN A 898 7.75 4.39 27.42
N GLU A 899 7.49 3.41 28.28
CA GLU A 899 8.06 2.06 28.17
C GLU A 899 7.58 1.35 26.91
N LEU A 900 6.27 1.42 26.64
CA LEU A 900 5.67 0.77 25.48
C LEU A 900 6.19 1.37 24.17
N GLN A 901 6.22 2.71 24.07
CA GLN A 901 6.74 3.41 22.89
C GLN A 901 8.24 3.13 22.69
N SER A 902 9.05 3.16 23.77
CA SER A 902 10.48 2.84 23.71
C SER A 902 10.72 1.41 23.23
N MET A 903 10.00 0.43 23.79
CA MET A 903 10.09 -0.98 23.40
C MET A 903 9.70 -1.19 21.93
N VAL A 904 8.59 -0.61 21.48
CA VAL A 904 8.15 -0.66 20.07
C VAL A 904 9.22 -0.08 19.14
N CYS A 905 9.80 1.07 19.52
CA CYS A 905 10.89 1.68 18.75
C CYS A 905 12.12 0.78 18.69
N PHE A 906 12.55 0.18 19.80
CA PHE A 906 13.73 -0.68 19.80
C PHE A 906 13.51 -1.96 18.98
N LEU A 907 12.34 -2.58 19.07
CA LEU A 907 11.98 -3.74 18.25
C LEU A 907 12.03 -3.42 16.75
N SER A 908 11.80 -2.17 16.33
CA SER A 908 11.95 -1.77 14.92
C SER A 908 13.40 -1.85 14.39
N TYR A 909 14.41 -1.94 15.26
CA TYR A 909 15.82 -2.14 14.90
C TYR A 909 16.23 -3.62 14.83
N ASN A 910 15.36 -4.55 15.22
CA ASN A 910 15.49 -5.96 14.86
C ASN A 910 14.78 -6.17 13.50
N PRO A 911 15.46 -6.60 12.42
CA PRO A 911 14.86 -6.68 11.09
C PRO A 911 13.66 -7.63 10.97
N ILE A 912 13.56 -8.64 11.85
CA ILE A 912 12.40 -9.53 11.92
C ILE A 912 11.28 -8.86 12.73
N ALA A 913 11.60 -8.30 13.91
CA ALA A 913 10.59 -7.68 14.76
C ALA A 913 10.03 -6.36 14.17
N GLN A 914 10.78 -5.67 13.32
CA GLN A 914 10.31 -4.55 12.50
C GLN A 914 9.08 -4.93 11.63
N SER A 915 8.93 -6.21 11.28
CA SER A 915 7.76 -6.71 10.55
C SER A 915 6.45 -6.60 11.33
N LEU A 916 6.56 -6.73 12.64
CA LEU A 916 5.43 -6.81 13.57
C LEU A 916 4.94 -5.40 13.89
N CYS A 917 5.89 -4.50 14.11
CA CYS A 917 5.71 -3.20 14.77
C CYS A 917 6.21 -2.02 13.93
N SER A 918 6.12 -2.07 12.60
CA SER A 918 6.47 -0.92 11.74
C SER A 918 5.79 -0.98 10.37
N THR A 919 5.63 0.19 9.74
CA THR A 919 5.12 0.37 8.37
C THR A 919 6.10 -0.07 7.28
N ASN A 920 7.34 -0.46 7.61
CA ASN A 920 8.35 -0.83 6.61
C ASN A 920 7.97 -2.14 5.88
N THR A 921 7.65 -2.03 4.59
CA THR A 921 7.01 -3.07 3.78
C THR A 921 7.90 -4.26 3.38
N TYR A 922 9.15 -4.31 3.85
CA TYR A 922 10.17 -5.29 3.44
C TYR A 922 10.33 -6.46 4.42
N SER A 923 9.21 -6.90 4.99
CA SER A 923 9.22 -7.63 6.25
C SER A 923 8.37 -8.90 6.20
N HIS A 924 8.80 -9.91 6.96
CA HIS A 924 8.51 -11.31 6.65
C HIS A 924 7.03 -11.73 6.65
N ARG A 925 6.14 -11.14 7.47
CA ARG A 925 4.72 -11.56 7.56
C ARG A 925 3.96 -11.42 6.24
N HIS A 926 3.98 -10.21 5.66
CA HIS A 926 3.37 -9.89 4.37
C HIS A 926 4.00 -10.63 3.19
N ILE A 927 5.13 -11.32 3.38
CA ILE A 927 5.74 -12.19 2.35
C ILE A 927 5.25 -13.62 2.55
N THR A 928 5.23 -14.14 3.78
CA THR A 928 4.75 -15.50 4.09
C THR A 928 3.28 -15.70 3.70
N CYS A 929 2.36 -14.85 4.14
CA CYS A 929 0.94 -14.98 3.76
C CYS A 929 0.70 -14.70 2.28
N ARG A 930 1.54 -13.85 1.67
CA ARG A 930 1.41 -13.48 0.25
C ARG A 930 1.92 -14.54 -0.71
N MET A 931 3.06 -15.18 -0.44
CA MET A 931 3.54 -16.33 -1.23
C MET A 931 2.45 -17.39 -1.28
N TYR A 932 1.86 -17.73 -0.14
CA TYR A 932 0.75 -18.68 -0.07
C TYR A 932 -0.52 -18.20 -0.80
N SER A 933 -0.81 -16.88 -0.82
CA SER A 933 -1.94 -16.30 -1.58
C SER A 933 -1.72 -16.29 -3.11
N GLU A 934 -0.47 -16.34 -3.53
CA GLU A 934 -0.06 -16.46 -4.94
C GLU A 934 0.01 -17.95 -5.34
N GLU A 935 0.29 -18.86 -4.40
CA GLU A 935 0.24 -20.32 -4.56
C GLU A 935 -1.19 -20.89 -4.64
N LEU A 936 -2.14 -20.37 -3.87
CA LEU A 936 -3.57 -20.78 -3.93
C LEU A 936 -4.32 -20.27 -5.19
N GLN A 937 -3.62 -19.71 -6.17
CA GLN A 937 -4.18 -19.36 -7.49
C GLN A 937 -4.01 -20.48 -8.53
N ASP A 938 -3.46 -21.64 -8.15
CA ASP A 938 -3.46 -22.87 -8.94
C ASP A 938 -4.65 -23.78 -8.53
N PRO A 939 -5.57 -24.14 -9.43
CA PRO A 939 -6.73 -25.00 -9.13
C PRO A 939 -6.39 -26.42 -8.63
N SER A 940 -5.14 -26.87 -8.73
CA SER A 940 -4.77 -28.29 -8.56
C SER A 940 -4.32 -28.71 -7.15
N ARG A 941 -4.23 -27.81 -6.16
CA ARG A 941 -3.56 -28.09 -4.87
C ARG A 941 -4.31 -27.65 -3.60
N LEU A 942 -5.43 -28.31 -3.33
CA LEU A 942 -6.24 -28.12 -2.11
C LEU A 942 -5.86 -29.04 -0.92
N LEU A 943 -4.69 -29.70 -0.92
CA LEU A 943 -4.31 -30.69 0.10
C LEU A 943 -2.88 -30.52 0.65
N LEU A 944 -2.80 -30.59 2.00
CA LEU A 944 -1.63 -30.85 2.87
C LEU A 944 -0.67 -29.69 3.24
N GLN A 945 -1.10 -28.95 4.27
CA GLN A 945 -0.42 -28.73 5.56
C GLN A 945 1.12 -28.83 5.76
N HIS A 946 1.59 -27.85 6.55
CA HIS A 946 2.67 -27.85 7.57
C HIS A 946 4.11 -27.37 7.25
N ILE A 947 4.46 -26.27 7.95
CA ILE A 947 5.78 -25.80 8.42
C ILE A 947 6.81 -25.33 7.37
N MET A 948 7.20 -24.05 7.42
CA MET A 948 8.62 -23.62 7.35
C MET A 948 8.87 -22.13 7.67
N GLN A 949 10.15 -21.80 7.90
CA GLN A 949 10.61 -20.52 8.45
C GLN A 949 10.97 -19.45 7.40
N ILE A 950 10.63 -18.21 7.75
CA ILE A 950 11.16 -16.90 7.35
C ILE A 950 12.24 -16.84 6.24
N SER A 951 12.01 -15.91 5.29
CA SER A 951 13.06 -15.41 4.37
C SER A 951 12.84 -13.93 4.01
N PHE A 952 13.95 -13.25 3.64
CA PHE A 952 14.05 -11.92 3.01
C PHE A 952 13.85 -10.64 3.85
N VAL A 953 14.99 -9.99 4.15
CA VAL A 953 15.12 -8.52 4.38
C VAL A 953 15.86 -7.93 3.17
N LYS A 954 15.43 -6.77 2.66
CA LYS A 954 15.93 -6.13 1.42
C LYS A 954 15.86 -7.02 0.16
N GLU A 955 14.78 -6.82 -0.59
CA GLU A 955 14.89 -6.51 -2.02
C GLU A 955 13.70 -5.63 -2.45
N ALA A 956 13.94 -4.32 -2.59
CA ALA A 956 13.03 -3.42 -3.30
C ALA A 956 13.81 -2.20 -3.82
N GLY A 957 14.36 -2.36 -5.01
CA GLY A 957 13.77 -1.63 -6.12
C GLY A 957 12.86 -2.62 -6.88
N ALA A 958 11.72 -2.16 -7.39
CA ALA A 958 10.74 -2.95 -8.15
C ALA A 958 9.91 -4.00 -7.38
N ILE A 959 9.02 -3.56 -6.49
CA ILE A 959 7.76 -4.31 -6.27
C ILE A 959 6.81 -3.96 -7.42
N CYS A 960 6.80 -4.80 -8.46
CA CYS A 960 5.61 -5.13 -9.26
C CYS A 960 5.97 -6.10 -10.40
N MET A 961 5.51 -7.36 -10.32
CA MET A 961 4.99 -8.18 -11.44
C MET A 961 4.31 -9.42 -10.89
N ILE A 962 3.10 -9.72 -11.40
CA ILE A 962 2.55 -11.09 -11.50
C ILE A 962 1.79 -11.14 -12.82
N HIS A 963 2.09 -12.14 -13.64
CA HIS A 963 1.44 -12.61 -14.87
C HIS A 963 1.78 -14.12 -14.91
N SER A 964 0.79 -15.02 -14.86
CA SER A 964 0.16 -15.72 -16.01
C SER A 964 1.14 -16.71 -16.69
N THR A 965 0.93 -18.02 -16.57
CA THR A 965 -0.05 -18.83 -17.36
C THR A 965 -0.73 -19.93 -16.51
N GLU A 966 -1.73 -20.75 -16.89
CA GLU A 966 -2.07 -21.45 -18.14
C GLU A 966 -3.60 -21.54 -18.41
N ARG A 967 -3.98 -21.99 -19.62
CA ARG A 967 -5.34 -22.47 -19.92
C ARG A 967 -5.35 -23.59 -20.97
N THR A 968 -5.02 -24.82 -20.57
CA THR A 968 -5.30 -26.02 -21.40
C THR A 968 -5.62 -27.26 -20.55
N ILE A 969 -6.91 -27.54 -20.37
CA ILE A 969 -7.61 -28.85 -20.32
C ILE A 969 -9.10 -28.52 -20.15
N MET A 970 -9.80 -28.42 -21.28
CA MET A 970 -11.25 -28.18 -21.38
C MET A 970 -11.80 -28.76 -22.71
N PRO A 971 -11.43 -30.01 -23.06
CA PRO A 971 -12.42 -30.88 -23.74
C PRO A 971 -12.52 -32.32 -23.18
N LEU A 972 -11.83 -32.67 -22.09
CA LEU A 972 -11.90 -34.03 -21.49
C LEU A 972 -12.88 -34.19 -20.31
N LEU A 973 -13.35 -33.09 -19.73
CA LEU A 973 -14.28 -33.10 -18.57
C LEU A 973 -15.78 -33.28 -18.94
N ARG A 974 -16.08 -33.73 -20.17
CA ARG A 974 -17.46 -34.01 -20.62
C ARG A 974 -17.82 -35.50 -20.71
N ILE A 975 -16.90 -36.40 -20.34
CA ILE A 975 -17.07 -37.86 -20.42
C ILE A 975 -17.07 -38.53 -19.03
N MET A 976 -16.55 -37.89 -17.97
CA MET A 976 -16.54 -38.42 -16.59
C MET A 976 -17.69 -37.90 -15.69
N CYS A 977 -18.90 -37.73 -16.25
CA CYS A 977 -20.12 -37.48 -15.47
C CYS A 977 -21.16 -38.61 -15.58
N LEU A 978 -20.76 -39.80 -16.04
CA LEU A 978 -21.61 -41.00 -16.16
C LEU A 978 -20.89 -42.26 -15.63
N SER A 979 -20.53 -42.26 -14.36
CA SER A 979 -20.37 -43.47 -13.54
C SER A 979 -20.28 -43.07 -12.05
N LEU A 980 -20.73 -43.96 -11.16
CA LEU A 980 -20.71 -43.82 -9.69
C LEU A 980 -21.71 -42.81 -9.08
N ASN A 981 -22.99 -43.00 -9.41
CA ASN A 981 -23.99 -43.05 -8.35
C ASN A 981 -23.67 -44.23 -7.42
N GLY A 982 -23.86 -44.09 -6.10
CA GLY A 982 -23.99 -45.27 -5.22
C GLY A 982 -23.23 -45.27 -3.89
N SER A 983 -23.50 -44.31 -3.00
CA SER A 983 -23.73 -44.57 -1.56
C SER A 983 -23.94 -43.24 -0.84
N GLY A 984 -25.12 -43.05 -0.24
CA GLY A 984 -25.44 -41.83 0.49
C GLY A 984 -25.05 -41.91 1.96
N VAL A 985 -24.38 -40.87 2.46
CA VAL A 985 -24.52 -40.44 3.86
C VAL A 985 -24.79 -38.94 3.83
N CYS A 986 -25.92 -38.54 4.37
CA CYS A 986 -26.34 -37.14 4.44
C CYS A 986 -25.95 -36.58 5.81
N ILE A 987 -25.10 -35.55 5.84
CA ILE A 987 -24.90 -34.69 7.02
C ILE A 987 -24.84 -33.23 6.53
N GLN A 988 -25.63 -32.37 7.18
CA GLN A 988 -25.62 -30.92 6.94
C GLN A 988 -24.35 -30.29 7.51
N ILE A 989 -23.62 -29.53 6.69
CA ILE A 989 -23.03 -28.19 6.92
C ILE A 989 -22.28 -27.76 5.64
#